data_AF-A0A972ICC0-F1
#
_entry.id   AF-A0A972ICC0-F1
#
_cell.length_a   1.000
_cell.length_b   1.000
_cell.length_c   1.000
_cell.angle_alpha   90.00
_cell.angle_beta   90.00
_cell.angle_gamma   90.00
#
_symmetry.space_group_name_H-M   'P 1'
#
loop_
_entity.id
_entity.type
_entity.pdbx_description
1 polymer ?
#
loop_
_entity_poly.entity_id
_entity_poly.type
_entity_poly.pdbx_seq_one_letter_code
_entity_poly.pdbx_strand_id
1 'polypeptide(L)'
;MSFETVVALNGDYKLYYLHDKRLKSSDPYTIAELLESAENVIPATVPGNVEIDMMKEGIIPDPYIGLNLLDMEMYEYYHFVYVKEFEYPENPTGDELFRFEGVDTFASYYLNGERIASTDNMLIEHVFPAKGLRKGKNTLIVHIEPTVLRARENEYTLLNIAHKYNYDLLFVRKTASMYGWDIFPRLVSAGIWRPVSIIRRPAIRFTQVYLYTRSVSETAAHLTLFYEVELQREQADEFKVDVIGECEGHTFSAQSRVWGKCCRIDFTVDNPKLWWPKGYGEQSLYDVTVSLKQNDIVLDTERFQTGIRTVTLDRTSTVNPDGTGGKFVFIINNKPIFILGTNWVPPDAIPSLGDKRAAEILELTDDIGCNAIRIWGGGRYEKDEFYDLCDKKGILVWHDFMMACGNYPQTEEFQKAFAAEAKQIVRKLRHHPSIMLWAGDNECAPPYSRMINITNPNDNIVTRKTLYYLLLNEDFTRPYLPSSPYFDEECYKRGVELASENHLWGPRRYYKGDFYKKAPAVFASEIGYHGCPSYESIKKFITEEALWPFDNNKEWILHASSPDPTLGEPYSYRIALMANQVKEMFGELPDNLYEFALVSQFVQAEAKKYFVERFRFKKPQRSGVIWWNICDGWPQFSDAVVDYYYTKKLAYSYIKRSQQPLCLMVDDEGDELVLVGVNDTLKDTEVEFTVKSAEDGRMITYGKGTVGTEKAIPLAKIPAPDKQDMFIIEWSSGEQKGMNTYLYGQPTFDYRKYKEWIEKHHLLEVYGF
;
A
#
# COMPACT_ATOMS: atom_id res chain seq x y z
N MET A 1 -23.65 0.82 1.15
CA MET A 1 -24.90 1.59 1.00
C MET A 1 -25.56 1.15 -0.28
N SER A 2 -26.82 0.72 -0.21
CA SER A 2 -27.60 0.27 -1.35
C SER A 2 -27.87 1.48 -2.27
N PHE A 3 -27.32 1.40 -3.47
CA PHE A 3 -27.64 2.30 -4.55
C PHE A 3 -28.25 1.47 -5.66
N GLU A 4 -29.42 1.86 -6.12
CA GLU A 4 -29.91 1.33 -7.39
C GLU A 4 -29.18 2.08 -8.50
N THR A 5 -28.35 1.37 -9.26
CA THR A 5 -27.73 1.95 -10.46
C THR A 5 -28.79 1.99 -11.56
N VAL A 6 -29.20 3.20 -11.94
CA VAL A 6 -30.20 3.42 -13.00
C VAL A 6 -29.52 3.41 -14.36
N VAL A 7 -28.38 4.09 -14.48
CA VAL A 7 -27.60 4.17 -15.72
C VAL A 7 -26.10 4.15 -15.40
N ALA A 8 -25.35 3.25 -16.02
CA ALA A 8 -23.89 3.33 -16.06
C ALA A 8 -23.46 4.28 -17.20
N LEU A 9 -22.54 5.19 -16.91
CA LEU A 9 -22.06 6.19 -17.87
C LEU A 9 -20.64 5.92 -18.38
N ASN A 10 -20.08 4.75 -18.07
CA ASN A 10 -18.77 4.32 -18.56
C ASN A 10 -18.74 4.19 -20.10
N GLY A 11 -17.53 4.12 -20.66
CA GLY A 11 -17.27 3.93 -22.10
C GLY A 11 -16.82 5.21 -22.78
N ASP A 12 -17.34 5.47 -23.97
CA ASP A 12 -16.82 6.50 -24.87
C ASP A 12 -17.24 7.91 -24.49
N TYR A 13 -16.26 8.81 -24.45
CA TYR A 13 -16.37 10.26 -24.24
C TYR A 13 -15.63 11.00 -25.35
N LYS A 14 -15.91 12.29 -25.50
CA LYS A 14 -15.02 13.22 -26.22
C LYS A 14 -14.19 13.98 -25.19
N LEU A 15 -12.89 14.09 -25.42
CA LEU A 15 -11.97 14.85 -24.60
C LEU A 15 -11.47 16.06 -25.39
N TYR A 16 -11.83 17.24 -24.91
CA TYR A 16 -11.28 18.51 -25.36
C TYR A 16 -10.15 18.89 -24.41
N TYR A 17 -9.04 19.37 -24.93
CA TYR A 17 -7.97 19.86 -24.08
C TYR A 17 -7.38 21.15 -24.62
N LEU A 18 -6.93 22.01 -23.71
CA LEU A 18 -6.26 23.26 -24.02
C LEU A 18 -5.24 23.60 -22.95
N HIS A 19 -4.15 24.23 -23.36
CA HIS A 19 -3.26 24.89 -22.42
C HIS A 19 -3.94 26.13 -21.83
N ASP A 20 -3.80 26.33 -20.51
CA ASP A 20 -4.31 27.50 -19.77
C ASP A 20 -4.04 28.86 -20.45
N LYS A 21 -2.85 29.06 -21.04
CA LYS A 21 -2.46 30.29 -21.77
C LYS A 21 -3.37 30.69 -22.94
N ARG A 22 -4.24 29.78 -23.42
CA ARG A 22 -5.19 30.05 -24.51
C ARG A 22 -6.46 30.75 -24.03
N LEU A 23 -6.70 30.77 -22.72
CA LEU A 23 -7.83 31.49 -22.13
C LEU A 23 -7.58 33.00 -22.26
N LYS A 24 -8.49 33.68 -22.95
CA LYS A 24 -8.34 35.10 -23.36
C LYS A 24 -8.69 36.10 -22.25
N SER A 25 -9.35 35.66 -21.18
CA SER A 25 -9.75 36.48 -20.04
C SER A 25 -9.25 35.88 -18.72
N SER A 26 -9.04 36.73 -17.72
CA SER A 26 -8.98 36.27 -16.33
C SER A 26 -10.33 35.66 -15.94
N ASP A 27 -10.30 34.57 -15.18
CA ASP A 27 -11.44 33.87 -14.56
C ASP A 27 -12.55 34.85 -14.08
N PRO A 28 -13.86 34.60 -14.32
CA PRO A 28 -14.48 33.37 -14.83
C PRO A 28 -14.60 33.24 -16.36
N TYR A 29 -14.39 32.02 -16.87
CA TYR A 29 -14.72 31.60 -18.24
C TYR A 29 -15.94 30.67 -18.29
N THR A 30 -16.64 30.64 -19.41
CA THR A 30 -17.79 29.75 -19.67
C THR A 30 -17.35 28.41 -20.26
N ILE A 31 -18.20 27.38 -20.12
CA ILE A 31 -17.91 26.06 -20.74
C ILE A 31 -17.88 26.14 -22.27
N ALA A 32 -18.66 27.05 -22.88
CA ALA A 32 -18.62 27.29 -24.32
C ALA A 32 -17.26 27.86 -24.73
N GLU A 33 -16.74 28.86 -24.01
CA GLU A 33 -15.41 29.44 -24.28
C GLU A 33 -14.28 28.41 -24.13
N LEU A 34 -14.37 27.50 -23.15
CA LEU A 34 -13.41 26.38 -23.02
C LEU A 34 -13.43 25.47 -24.25
N LEU A 35 -14.61 25.02 -24.67
CA LEU A 35 -14.76 24.13 -25.83
C LEU A 35 -14.33 24.82 -27.14
N GLU A 36 -14.62 26.11 -27.30
CA GLU A 36 -14.17 26.91 -28.44
C GLU A 36 -12.65 27.17 -28.45
N SER A 37 -12.04 27.23 -27.26
CA SER A 37 -10.60 27.48 -27.10
C SER A 37 -9.75 26.20 -27.18
N ALA A 38 -10.39 25.02 -27.23
CA ALA A 38 -9.75 23.72 -27.32
C ALA A 38 -8.68 23.68 -28.42
N GLU A 39 -7.53 23.09 -28.11
CA GLU A 39 -6.46 22.84 -29.08
C GLU A 39 -6.84 21.69 -30.01
N ASN A 40 -7.43 20.66 -29.43
CA ASN A 40 -7.83 19.45 -30.12
C ASN A 40 -8.99 18.77 -29.40
N VAL A 41 -9.63 17.84 -30.11
CA VAL A 41 -10.70 17.00 -29.58
C VAL A 41 -10.39 15.56 -29.96
N ILE A 42 -10.28 14.70 -28.97
CA ILE A 42 -9.98 13.28 -29.17
C ILE A 42 -11.03 12.36 -28.56
N PRO A 43 -11.17 11.12 -29.05
CA PRO A 43 -11.87 10.07 -28.32
C PRO A 43 -11.23 9.83 -26.96
N ALA A 44 -12.04 9.57 -25.94
CA ALA A 44 -11.58 9.20 -24.61
C ALA A 44 -12.41 8.06 -24.02
N THR A 45 -11.82 7.27 -23.13
CA THR A 45 -12.50 6.16 -22.44
C THR A 45 -12.58 6.42 -20.93
N VAL A 46 -13.77 6.26 -20.36
CA VAL A 46 -14.00 6.36 -18.91
C VAL A 46 -14.45 4.99 -18.38
N PRO A 47 -13.84 4.44 -17.31
CA PRO A 47 -12.73 4.99 -16.54
C PRO A 47 -11.41 5.06 -17.31
N GLY A 48 -10.65 6.12 -17.10
CA GLY A 48 -9.37 6.33 -17.78
C GLY A 48 -8.62 7.60 -17.33
N ASN A 49 -7.44 7.79 -17.89
CA ASN A 49 -6.57 8.93 -17.69
C ASN A 49 -6.16 9.51 -19.05
N VAL A 50 -5.89 10.82 -19.08
CA VAL A 50 -5.63 11.57 -20.33
C VAL A 50 -4.44 11.02 -21.12
N GLU A 51 -3.42 10.50 -20.44
CA GLU A 51 -2.22 9.94 -21.05
C GLU A 51 -2.55 8.72 -21.91
N ILE A 52 -3.47 7.86 -21.46
CA ILE A 52 -3.87 6.66 -22.19
C ILE A 52 -4.56 7.05 -23.50
N ASP A 53 -5.48 8.01 -23.43
CA ASP A 53 -6.22 8.48 -24.59
C ASP A 53 -5.31 9.22 -25.58
N MET A 54 -4.38 10.06 -25.08
CA MET A 54 -3.41 10.76 -25.92
C MET A 54 -2.39 9.83 -26.58
N MET A 55 -1.92 8.79 -25.88
CA MET A 55 -1.06 7.75 -26.47
C MET A 55 -1.78 6.99 -27.58
N LYS A 56 -3.04 6.59 -27.35
CA LYS A 56 -3.85 5.87 -28.32
C LYS A 56 -4.05 6.65 -29.63
N GLU A 57 -4.17 7.97 -29.53
CA GLU A 57 -4.34 8.87 -30.67
C GLU A 57 -2.99 9.39 -31.24
N GLY A 58 -1.86 8.92 -30.71
CA GLY A 58 -0.53 9.28 -31.21
C GLY A 58 -0.11 10.73 -30.93
N ILE A 59 -0.72 11.39 -29.94
CA ILE A 59 -0.40 12.76 -29.53
C ILE A 59 0.89 12.79 -28.70
N ILE A 60 1.04 11.80 -27.82
CA ILE A 60 2.24 11.61 -26.99
C ILE A 60 2.83 10.23 -27.25
N PRO A 61 4.16 10.06 -27.14
CA PRO A 61 4.78 8.75 -27.07
C PRO A 61 4.49 8.07 -25.73
N ASP A 62 4.91 6.81 -25.55
CA ASP A 62 4.86 6.15 -24.26
C ASP A 62 5.75 6.91 -23.25
N PRO A 63 5.18 7.45 -22.15
CA PRO A 63 5.92 8.23 -21.17
C PRO A 63 6.92 7.38 -20.37
N TYR A 64 6.80 6.04 -20.41
CA TYR A 64 7.68 5.13 -19.68
C TYR A 64 8.97 4.78 -20.42
N ILE A 65 9.23 5.35 -21.60
CA ILE A 65 10.42 5.06 -22.40
C ILE A 65 11.40 6.25 -22.38
N GLY A 66 12.66 5.96 -22.07
CA GLY A 66 13.79 6.87 -22.16
C GLY A 66 13.57 8.16 -21.38
N LEU A 67 13.49 9.29 -22.09
CA LEU A 67 13.25 10.61 -21.50
C LEU A 67 11.84 11.16 -21.78
N ASN A 68 10.95 10.37 -22.40
CA ASN A 68 9.64 10.84 -22.86
C ASN A 68 8.76 11.39 -21.73
N LEU A 69 8.95 10.91 -20.49
CA LEU A 69 8.26 11.43 -19.32
C LEU A 69 8.43 12.95 -19.14
N LEU A 70 9.59 13.51 -19.50
CA LEU A 70 9.86 14.94 -19.36
C LEU A 70 8.92 15.79 -20.23
N ASP A 71 8.50 15.26 -21.37
CA ASP A 71 7.55 15.94 -22.25
C ASP A 71 6.15 16.04 -21.63
N MET A 72 5.87 15.27 -20.56
CA MET A 72 4.55 15.29 -19.89
C MET A 72 4.36 16.52 -19.00
N GLU A 73 5.44 17.20 -18.58
CA GLU A 73 5.37 18.35 -17.67
C GLU A 73 4.52 19.50 -18.24
N MET A 74 4.49 19.67 -19.56
CA MET A 74 3.67 20.72 -20.18
C MET A 74 2.16 20.49 -19.97
N TYR A 75 1.72 19.24 -19.84
CA TYR A 75 0.31 18.88 -19.66
C TYR A 75 -0.21 19.16 -18.24
N GLU A 76 0.67 19.46 -17.29
CA GLU A 76 0.27 19.90 -15.94
C GLU A 76 -0.52 21.22 -15.97
N TYR A 77 -0.37 22.01 -17.03
CA TYR A 77 -1.05 23.30 -17.25
C TYR A 77 -2.27 23.22 -18.18
N TYR A 78 -2.75 22.01 -18.46
CA TYR A 78 -3.86 21.80 -19.39
C TYR A 78 -5.19 21.64 -18.67
N HIS A 79 -6.22 22.28 -19.21
CA HIS A 79 -7.60 21.96 -18.87
C HIS A 79 -8.05 20.77 -19.72
N PHE A 80 -8.75 19.84 -19.08
CA PHE A 80 -9.30 18.65 -19.73
C PHE A 80 -10.81 18.63 -19.57
N VAL A 81 -11.55 18.64 -20.69
CA VAL A 81 -13.00 18.70 -20.70
C VAL A 81 -13.57 17.43 -21.35
N TYR A 82 -14.11 16.55 -20.52
CA TYR A 82 -14.79 15.33 -20.94
C TYR A 82 -16.26 15.65 -21.26
N VAL A 83 -16.74 15.19 -22.42
CA VAL A 83 -18.14 15.39 -22.88
C VAL A 83 -18.76 14.04 -23.22
N LYS A 84 -19.93 13.77 -22.60
CA LYS A 84 -20.73 12.57 -22.82
C LYS A 84 -22.16 12.93 -23.17
N GLU A 85 -22.62 12.44 -24.30
CA GLU A 85 -24.05 12.36 -24.58
C GLU A 85 -24.57 11.00 -24.13
N PHE A 86 -25.73 10.99 -23.47
CA PHE A 86 -26.38 9.77 -23.01
C PHE A 86 -27.89 9.91 -23.04
N GLU A 87 -28.58 8.77 -23.14
CA GLU A 87 -30.03 8.69 -23.06
C GLU A 87 -30.45 8.30 -21.64
N TYR A 88 -31.42 9.01 -21.07
CA TYR A 88 -32.04 8.67 -19.80
C TYR A 88 -33.45 8.11 -20.03
N PRO A 89 -33.76 6.88 -19.60
CA PRO A 89 -34.94 6.14 -20.08
C PRO A 89 -36.27 6.68 -19.52
N GLU A 90 -36.24 7.33 -18.36
CA GLU A 90 -37.42 7.65 -17.56
C GLU A 90 -37.61 9.15 -17.38
N ASN A 91 -38.78 9.57 -16.90
CA ASN A 91 -38.93 10.93 -16.38
C ASN A 91 -38.21 11.00 -15.03
N PRO A 92 -37.23 11.91 -14.85
CA PRO A 92 -36.53 12.05 -13.57
C PRO A 92 -37.49 12.39 -12.44
N THR A 93 -37.31 11.77 -11.28
CA THR A 93 -38.11 12.07 -10.08
C THR A 93 -37.54 13.25 -9.29
N GLY A 94 -36.27 13.58 -9.51
CA GLY A 94 -35.51 14.55 -8.73
C GLY A 94 -34.63 13.90 -7.66
N ASP A 95 -34.73 12.58 -7.48
CA ASP A 95 -33.94 11.79 -6.51
C ASP A 95 -32.66 11.21 -7.12
N GLU A 96 -32.45 11.40 -8.42
CA GLU A 96 -31.27 10.93 -9.13
C GLU A 96 -30.01 11.68 -8.65
N LEU A 97 -28.95 10.91 -8.40
CA LEU A 97 -27.64 11.41 -8.03
C LEU A 97 -26.63 10.93 -9.07
N PHE A 98 -25.68 11.79 -9.43
CA PHE A 98 -24.45 11.30 -10.04
C PHE A 98 -23.57 10.69 -8.96
N ARG A 99 -22.94 9.57 -9.28
CA ARG A 99 -21.85 8.96 -8.52
C ARG A 99 -20.63 8.87 -9.42
N PHE A 100 -19.59 9.60 -9.03
CA PHE A 100 -18.25 9.51 -9.60
C PHE A 100 -17.36 8.80 -8.58
N GLU A 101 -16.88 7.60 -8.91
CA GLU A 101 -16.07 6.81 -7.97
C GLU A 101 -14.62 7.31 -7.84
N GLY A 102 -14.20 8.22 -8.71
CA GLY A 102 -12.90 8.87 -8.67
C GLY A 102 -12.69 9.81 -9.86
N VAL A 103 -12.39 11.07 -9.56
CA VAL A 103 -12.07 12.12 -10.55
C VAL A 103 -10.81 12.83 -10.09
N ASP A 104 -9.86 12.99 -11.00
CA ASP A 104 -8.54 13.51 -10.71
C ASP A 104 -8.35 14.90 -11.34
N THR A 105 -8.43 16.02 -10.60
CA THR A 105 -8.80 16.14 -9.17
C THR A 105 -9.84 17.26 -9.00
N PHE A 106 -9.47 18.49 -9.36
CA PHE A 106 -10.36 19.65 -9.31
C PHE A 106 -11.28 19.62 -10.52
N ALA A 107 -12.56 19.31 -10.30
CA ALA A 107 -13.51 19.11 -11.37
C ALA A 107 -14.78 19.94 -11.18
N SER A 108 -15.24 20.54 -12.27
CA SER A 108 -16.54 21.20 -12.38
C SER A 108 -17.46 20.40 -13.31
N TYR A 109 -18.69 20.17 -12.87
CA TYR A 109 -19.65 19.30 -13.57
C TYR A 109 -20.81 20.12 -14.13
N TYR A 110 -21.15 19.86 -15.38
CA TYR A 110 -22.26 20.52 -16.08
C TYR A 110 -23.19 19.48 -16.69
N LEU A 111 -24.49 19.71 -16.57
CA LEU A 111 -25.52 18.91 -17.20
C LEU A 111 -26.42 19.80 -18.04
N ASN A 112 -26.56 19.47 -19.32
CA ASN A 112 -27.40 20.22 -20.27
C ASN A 112 -27.09 21.74 -20.30
N GLY A 113 -25.82 22.10 -20.10
CA GLY A 113 -25.31 23.47 -20.12
C GLY A 113 -25.28 24.18 -18.76
N GLU A 114 -25.88 23.61 -17.71
CA GLU A 114 -25.89 24.21 -16.37
C GLU A 114 -24.84 23.55 -15.45
N ARG A 115 -24.11 24.35 -14.67
CA ARG A 115 -23.18 23.83 -13.64
C ARG A 115 -23.99 23.23 -12.48
N ILE A 116 -23.67 22.00 -12.10
CA ILE A 116 -24.41 21.25 -11.06
C ILE A 116 -23.59 20.93 -9.82
N ALA A 117 -22.26 20.84 -9.94
CA ALA A 117 -21.38 20.51 -8.81
C ALA A 117 -19.92 20.92 -9.09
N SER A 118 -19.09 20.84 -8.04
CA SER A 118 -17.63 20.89 -8.11
C SER A 118 -17.02 19.98 -7.04
N THR A 119 -15.85 19.41 -7.33
CA THR A 119 -15.11 18.49 -6.44
C THR A 119 -13.62 18.77 -6.49
N ASP A 120 -12.88 18.42 -5.42
CA ASP A 120 -11.48 18.79 -5.24
C ASP A 120 -10.62 17.67 -4.60
N ASN A 121 -11.12 16.43 -4.58
CA ASN A 121 -10.44 15.32 -3.93
C ASN A 121 -10.47 14.05 -4.79
N MET A 122 -9.31 13.61 -5.28
CA MET A 122 -9.18 12.44 -6.13
C MET A 122 -9.45 11.13 -5.39
N LEU A 123 -9.20 11.13 -4.08
CA LEU A 123 -9.03 9.92 -3.28
C LEU A 123 -10.36 9.34 -2.80
N ILE A 124 -11.48 10.02 -3.07
CA ILE A 124 -12.81 9.64 -2.62
C ILE A 124 -13.84 9.66 -3.74
N GLU A 125 -14.95 8.95 -3.53
CA GLU A 125 -16.11 9.04 -4.40
C GLU A 125 -16.89 10.35 -4.14
N HIS A 126 -17.45 10.91 -5.20
CA HIS A 126 -18.29 12.10 -5.17
C HIS A 126 -19.71 11.75 -5.57
N VAL A 127 -20.67 12.09 -4.70
CA VAL A 127 -22.09 11.87 -4.94
C VAL A 127 -22.86 13.17 -4.76
N PHE A 128 -23.57 13.60 -5.80
CA PHE A 128 -24.33 14.86 -5.79
C PHE A 128 -25.56 14.78 -6.70
N PRO A 129 -26.58 15.64 -6.51
CA PRO A 129 -27.82 15.62 -7.30
C PRO A 129 -27.59 15.78 -8.81
N ALA A 130 -28.28 14.99 -9.62
CA ALA A 130 -28.32 15.11 -11.09
C ALA A 130 -29.30 16.21 -11.53
N LYS A 131 -29.12 17.43 -10.99
CA LYS A 131 -30.03 18.56 -11.23
C LYS A 131 -30.10 18.91 -12.72
N GLY A 132 -31.31 19.02 -13.26
CA GLY A 132 -31.52 19.35 -14.68
C GLY A 132 -31.46 18.15 -15.63
N LEU A 133 -31.40 16.92 -15.10
CA LEU A 133 -31.61 15.69 -15.86
C LEU A 133 -32.99 15.70 -16.53
N ARG A 134 -33.07 15.14 -17.73
CA ARG A 134 -34.30 15.08 -18.53
C ARG A 134 -34.50 13.69 -19.07
N LYS A 135 -35.74 13.31 -19.37
CA LYS A 135 -36.00 12.10 -20.17
C LYS A 135 -35.40 12.25 -21.57
N GLY A 136 -34.79 11.19 -22.08
CA GLY A 136 -34.15 11.15 -23.39
C GLY A 136 -32.73 11.71 -23.35
N LYS A 137 -32.33 12.44 -24.39
CA LYS A 137 -30.97 12.91 -24.58
C LYS A 137 -30.54 13.93 -23.52
N ASN A 138 -29.37 13.68 -22.93
CA ASN A 138 -28.66 14.58 -22.02
C ASN A 138 -27.19 14.72 -22.42
N THR A 139 -26.58 15.83 -22.02
CA THR A 139 -25.15 16.07 -22.19
C THR A 139 -24.50 16.35 -20.83
N LEU A 140 -23.62 15.46 -20.41
CA LEU A 140 -22.75 15.62 -19.24
C LEU A 140 -21.40 16.18 -19.71
N ILE A 141 -20.92 17.22 -19.04
CA ILE A 141 -19.58 17.78 -19.24
C ILE A 141 -18.85 17.78 -17.89
N VAL A 142 -17.63 17.28 -17.87
CA VAL A 142 -16.74 17.29 -16.71
C VAL A 142 -15.48 18.02 -17.11
N HIS A 143 -15.26 19.18 -16.50
CA HIS A 143 -14.08 20.01 -16.71
C HIS A 143 -13.12 19.81 -15.55
N ILE A 144 -11.94 19.29 -15.85
CA ILE A 144 -10.84 19.09 -14.91
C ILE A 144 -9.84 20.24 -15.10
N GLU A 145 -9.52 20.90 -14.00
CA GLU A 145 -8.62 22.05 -13.95
C GLU A 145 -7.16 21.61 -13.65
N PRO A 146 -6.16 22.35 -14.17
CA PRO A 146 -4.75 22.15 -13.85
C PRO A 146 -4.48 22.15 -12.34
N THR A 147 -4.08 21.01 -11.78
CA THR A 147 -3.85 20.86 -10.33
C THR A 147 -2.75 21.80 -9.83
N VAL A 148 -1.69 22.03 -10.62
CA VAL A 148 -0.59 22.93 -10.27
C VAL A 148 -1.02 24.40 -10.21
N LEU A 149 -2.05 24.80 -10.97
CA LEU A 149 -2.60 26.16 -10.88
C LEU A 149 -3.50 26.29 -9.64
N ARG A 150 -4.32 25.28 -9.37
CA ARG A 150 -5.16 25.22 -8.17
C ARG A 150 -4.32 25.17 -6.88
N ALA A 151 -3.17 24.49 -6.90
CA ALA A 151 -2.26 24.44 -5.77
C ALA A 151 -1.70 25.83 -5.39
N ARG A 152 -1.40 26.69 -6.39
CA ARG A 152 -0.85 28.05 -6.20
C ARG A 152 -1.80 29.01 -5.48
N GLU A 153 -3.09 28.68 -5.41
CA GLU A 153 -4.08 29.49 -4.69
C GLU A 153 -3.97 29.35 -3.17
N ASN A 154 -3.25 28.34 -2.68
CA ASN A 154 -3.08 28.10 -1.25
C ASN A 154 -1.98 28.98 -0.65
N GLU A 155 -2.19 29.40 0.60
CA GLU A 155 -1.19 30.11 1.37
C GLU A 155 -0.26 29.11 2.09
N TYR A 156 1.00 29.06 1.65
CA TYR A 156 2.03 28.24 2.29
C TYR A 156 2.62 28.96 3.49
N THR A 157 2.62 28.28 4.63
CA THR A 157 3.26 28.77 5.86
C THR A 157 4.72 28.32 5.93
N LEU A 158 5.54 28.96 6.78
CA LEU A 158 6.92 28.53 7.04
C LEU A 158 7.01 27.08 7.57
N LEU A 159 5.93 26.56 8.18
CA LEU A 159 5.89 25.16 8.63
C LEU A 159 5.71 24.18 7.47
N ASN A 160 5.18 24.62 6.33
CA ASN A 160 4.95 23.72 5.19
C ASN A 160 6.27 23.33 4.53
N ILE A 161 6.54 22.03 4.52
CA ILE A 161 7.80 21.46 4.05
C ILE A 161 7.47 20.23 3.21
N ALA A 162 8.08 20.16 2.03
CA ALA A 162 8.04 19.00 1.15
C ALA A 162 9.40 18.87 0.44
N HIS A 163 9.56 17.85 -0.39
CA HIS A 163 10.72 17.77 -1.27
C HIS A 163 10.65 18.83 -2.38
N LYS A 164 11.81 19.13 -2.99
CA LYS A 164 12.01 20.22 -3.96
C LYS A 164 10.88 20.34 -5.01
N TYR A 165 10.42 19.21 -5.54
CA TYR A 165 9.48 19.15 -6.65
C TYR A 165 8.01 19.06 -6.26
N ASN A 166 7.69 18.82 -4.99
CA ASN A 166 6.41 18.24 -4.63
C ASN A 166 5.60 19.04 -3.58
N TYR A 167 5.90 20.33 -3.39
CA TYR A 167 5.15 21.20 -2.46
C TYR A 167 3.63 21.25 -2.70
N ASP A 168 3.18 21.08 -3.95
CA ASP A 168 1.76 21.05 -4.30
C ASP A 168 0.99 19.91 -3.61
N LEU A 169 1.66 18.81 -3.27
CA LEU A 169 1.05 17.67 -2.58
C LEU A 169 0.46 18.01 -1.21
N LEU A 170 0.96 19.09 -0.57
CA LEU A 170 0.58 19.43 0.80
C LEU A 170 -0.87 19.91 0.91
N PHE A 171 -1.41 20.51 -0.15
CA PHE A 171 -2.77 21.07 -0.16
C PHE A 171 -3.72 20.33 -1.12
N VAL A 172 -3.19 19.66 -2.14
CA VAL A 172 -4.02 18.93 -3.11
C VAL A 172 -4.28 17.51 -2.63
N ARG A 173 -5.55 17.14 -2.45
CA ARG A 173 -5.96 15.78 -2.08
C ARG A 173 -5.95 14.84 -3.29
N LYS A 174 -4.75 14.40 -3.66
CA LYS A 174 -4.40 13.52 -4.79
C LYS A 174 -3.30 12.56 -4.35
N THR A 175 -3.08 11.47 -5.08
CA THR A 175 -1.92 10.58 -4.88
C THR A 175 -0.63 11.40 -4.86
N ALA A 176 0.03 11.47 -3.70
CA ALA A 176 1.16 12.37 -3.48
C ALA A 176 2.36 12.02 -4.37
N SER A 177 2.57 10.73 -4.66
CA SER A 177 3.67 10.25 -5.49
C SER A 177 3.66 10.79 -6.92
N MET A 178 2.52 11.26 -7.44
CA MET A 178 2.39 11.85 -8.78
C MET A 178 3.20 13.14 -8.95
N TYR A 179 3.50 13.85 -7.87
CA TYR A 179 4.34 15.05 -7.91
C TYR A 179 5.84 14.73 -7.97
N GLY A 180 6.21 13.45 -8.04
CA GLY A 180 7.58 12.94 -7.99
C GLY A 180 7.93 12.45 -6.59
N TRP A 181 8.55 11.26 -6.55
CA TRP A 181 9.01 10.62 -5.33
C TRP A 181 10.31 9.87 -5.58
N ASP A 182 10.96 9.31 -4.56
CA ASP A 182 12.14 8.46 -4.79
C ASP A 182 11.80 7.11 -5.44
N ILE A 183 10.52 6.75 -5.53
CA ILE A 183 10.00 5.48 -6.06
C ILE A 183 8.95 5.65 -7.17
N PHE A 184 8.61 6.90 -7.54
CA PHE A 184 7.65 7.21 -8.60
C PHE A 184 8.11 8.43 -9.40
N PRO A 185 7.78 8.46 -10.70
CA PRO A 185 8.09 9.61 -11.54
C PRO A 185 7.23 10.80 -11.13
N ARG A 186 7.64 12.00 -11.54
CA ARG A 186 6.71 13.11 -11.62
C ARG A 186 5.83 12.91 -12.85
N LEU A 187 4.56 12.57 -12.63
CA LEU A 187 3.52 12.46 -13.64
C LEU A 187 2.21 12.96 -13.01
N VAL A 188 1.99 14.27 -13.07
CA VAL A 188 0.79 14.90 -12.49
C VAL A 188 -0.40 14.68 -13.43
N SER A 189 -0.94 13.46 -13.39
CA SER A 189 -2.02 13.00 -14.27
C SER A 189 -3.36 13.70 -14.03
N ALA A 190 -4.28 13.53 -14.97
CA ALA A 190 -5.68 13.95 -14.88
C ALA A 190 -6.61 12.89 -15.50
N GLY A 191 -7.88 12.86 -15.07
CA GLY A 191 -8.89 12.01 -15.70
C GLY A 191 -10.06 11.61 -14.81
N ILE A 192 -11.08 11.01 -15.42
CA ILE A 192 -12.16 10.33 -14.71
C ILE A 192 -11.72 8.88 -14.50
N TRP A 193 -10.87 8.68 -13.50
CA TRP A 193 -10.06 7.46 -13.35
C TRP A 193 -10.81 6.25 -12.79
N ARG A 194 -12.05 6.44 -12.31
CA ARG A 194 -12.97 5.38 -11.83
C ARG A 194 -14.40 5.56 -12.37
N PRO A 195 -15.28 4.54 -12.24
CA PRO A 195 -16.61 4.51 -12.85
C PRO A 195 -17.52 5.71 -12.56
N VAL A 196 -18.44 5.96 -13.50
CA VAL A 196 -19.49 6.99 -13.40
C VAL A 196 -20.86 6.34 -13.57
N SER A 197 -21.80 6.72 -12.71
CA SER A 197 -23.18 6.23 -12.79
C SER A 197 -24.20 7.27 -12.33
N ILE A 198 -25.46 7.09 -12.75
CA ILE A 198 -26.63 7.71 -12.14
C ILE A 198 -27.26 6.67 -11.22
N ILE A 199 -27.41 7.05 -9.96
CA ILE A 199 -27.96 6.20 -8.91
C ILE A 199 -29.20 6.85 -8.29
N ARG A 200 -30.05 6.03 -7.66
CA ARG A 200 -31.15 6.48 -6.79
C ARG A 200 -30.95 5.95 -5.37
N ARG A 201 -31.49 6.69 -4.40
CA ARG A 201 -31.56 6.29 -2.99
C ARG A 201 -33.03 6.10 -2.60
N PRO A 202 -33.40 4.99 -1.95
CA PRO A 202 -34.75 4.86 -1.39
C PRO A 202 -35.02 5.97 -0.36
N ALA A 203 -36.26 6.47 -0.29
CA ALA A 203 -36.63 7.52 0.66
C ALA A 203 -36.48 7.06 2.12
N ILE A 204 -36.84 5.80 2.39
CA ILE A 204 -36.62 5.10 3.65
C ILE A 204 -35.47 4.11 3.44
N ARG A 205 -34.37 4.26 4.18
CA ARG A 205 -33.14 3.51 3.92
C ARG A 205 -32.19 3.49 5.11
N PHE A 206 -31.18 2.65 5.05
CA PHE A 206 -29.96 2.82 5.84
C PHE A 206 -29.13 4.00 5.32
N THR A 207 -28.56 4.74 6.26
CA THR A 207 -27.50 5.72 6.00
C THR A 207 -26.17 5.27 6.58
N GLN A 208 -26.20 4.31 7.50
CA GLN A 208 -25.02 3.64 8.02
C GLN A 208 -25.39 2.24 8.51
N VAL A 209 -24.52 1.28 8.23
CA VAL A 209 -24.53 -0.05 8.84
C VAL A 209 -23.10 -0.34 9.25
N TYR A 210 -22.90 -0.84 10.48
CA TYR A 210 -21.60 -1.29 10.96
C TYR A 210 -21.77 -2.48 11.91
N LEU A 211 -21.37 -3.66 11.46
CA LEU A 211 -21.29 -4.85 12.28
C LEU A 211 -19.84 -5.02 12.74
N TYR A 212 -19.62 -5.13 14.05
CA TYR A 212 -18.28 -5.33 14.59
C TYR A 212 -18.26 -6.32 15.75
N THR A 213 -17.10 -6.97 15.92
CA THR A 213 -16.83 -7.92 17.00
C THR A 213 -16.31 -7.16 18.22
N ARG A 214 -17.01 -7.27 19.36
CA ARG A 214 -16.59 -6.68 20.64
C ARG A 214 -15.53 -7.53 21.33
N SER A 215 -15.73 -8.84 21.32
CA SER A 215 -14.87 -9.82 21.96
C SER A 215 -15.11 -11.21 21.39
N VAL A 216 -14.08 -12.04 21.52
CA VAL A 216 -14.10 -13.47 21.16
C VAL A 216 -13.59 -14.28 22.35
N SER A 217 -14.24 -15.41 22.59
CA SER A 217 -13.79 -16.49 23.47
C SER A 217 -13.65 -17.78 22.65
N GLU A 218 -13.30 -18.89 23.30
CA GLU A 218 -13.21 -20.19 22.61
C GLU A 218 -14.56 -20.69 22.08
N THR A 219 -15.68 -20.30 22.71
CA THR A 219 -17.01 -20.85 22.41
C THR A 219 -18.03 -19.80 21.99
N ALA A 220 -17.71 -18.51 22.02
CA ALA A 220 -18.64 -17.45 21.67
C ALA A 220 -17.93 -16.19 21.14
N ALA A 221 -18.63 -15.44 20.29
CA ALA A 221 -18.28 -14.06 19.96
C ALA A 221 -19.44 -13.13 20.28
N HIS A 222 -19.13 -11.96 20.81
CA HIS A 222 -20.13 -10.92 21.06
C HIS A 222 -20.02 -9.85 19.98
N LEU A 223 -21.09 -9.66 19.23
CA LEU A 223 -21.16 -8.72 18.12
C LEU A 223 -22.12 -7.58 18.45
N THR A 224 -21.86 -6.43 17.84
CA THR A 224 -22.80 -5.31 17.82
C THR A 224 -23.04 -4.89 16.37
N LEU A 225 -24.31 -4.80 16.00
CA LEU A 225 -24.73 -4.05 14.83
C LEU A 225 -25.08 -2.63 15.25
N PHE A 226 -24.32 -1.63 14.80
CA PHE A 226 -24.74 -0.24 14.77
C PHE A 226 -25.40 0.05 13.42
N TYR A 227 -26.52 0.77 13.45
CA TYR A 227 -27.15 1.27 12.23
C TYR A 227 -27.66 2.70 12.42
N GLU A 228 -27.74 3.43 11.31
CA GLU A 228 -28.43 4.71 11.17
C GLU A 228 -29.38 4.61 9.97
N VAL A 229 -30.58 5.16 10.10
CA VAL A 229 -31.66 5.11 9.10
C VAL A 229 -32.21 6.50 8.80
N GLU A 230 -32.71 6.68 7.58
CA GLU A 230 -33.60 7.77 7.18
C GLU A 230 -35.02 7.21 7.12
N LEU A 231 -35.96 7.81 7.86
CA LEU A 231 -37.35 7.35 7.97
C LEU A 231 -38.36 8.42 7.50
N GLN A 232 -37.89 9.57 7.03
CA GLN A 232 -38.73 10.71 6.67
C GLN A 232 -39.56 11.20 7.87
N ARG A 233 -40.89 11.11 7.77
CA ARG A 233 -41.84 11.47 8.84
C ARG A 233 -42.57 10.26 9.44
N GLU A 234 -42.20 9.06 9.02
CA GLU A 234 -42.81 7.82 9.51
C GLU A 234 -42.42 7.55 10.97
N GLN A 235 -43.27 6.83 11.70
CA GLN A 235 -43.02 6.49 13.10
C GLN A 235 -42.01 5.34 13.20
N ALA A 236 -40.98 5.52 14.04
CA ALA A 236 -39.86 4.57 14.11
C ALA A 236 -40.27 3.15 14.56
N ASP A 237 -41.28 3.02 15.42
CA ASP A 237 -41.73 1.74 15.96
C ASP A 237 -42.48 0.86 14.95
N GLU A 238 -42.82 1.40 13.78
CA GLU A 238 -43.33 0.63 12.63
C GLU A 238 -42.24 -0.17 11.91
N PHE A 239 -40.96 0.15 12.18
CA PHE A 239 -39.82 -0.46 11.50
C PHE A 239 -39.08 -1.47 12.39
N LYS A 240 -38.45 -2.44 11.72
CA LYS A 240 -37.54 -3.42 12.35
C LYS A 240 -36.26 -3.53 11.52
N VAL A 241 -35.16 -3.83 12.19
CA VAL A 241 -33.88 -4.18 11.56
C VAL A 241 -33.56 -5.62 11.89
N ASP A 242 -33.30 -6.39 10.84
CA ASP A 242 -32.87 -7.78 10.91
C ASP A 242 -31.44 -7.88 10.41
N VAL A 243 -30.61 -8.67 11.09
CA VAL A 243 -29.28 -9.05 10.62
C VAL A 243 -29.17 -10.56 10.60
N ILE A 244 -28.66 -11.09 9.48
CA ILE A 244 -28.38 -12.51 9.28
C ILE A 244 -26.98 -12.62 8.70
N GLY A 245 -26.17 -13.52 9.25
CA GLY A 245 -24.86 -13.88 8.70
C GLY A 245 -24.77 -15.38 8.46
N GLU A 246 -24.16 -15.78 7.35
CA GLU A 246 -23.91 -17.18 6.99
C GLU A 246 -22.45 -17.38 6.57
N CYS A 247 -21.78 -18.40 7.11
CA CYS A 247 -20.43 -18.80 6.73
C CYS A 247 -20.36 -20.33 6.76
N GLU A 248 -20.21 -20.97 5.59
CA GLU A 248 -19.95 -22.41 5.48
C GLU A 248 -20.94 -23.26 6.34
N GLY A 249 -22.24 -22.97 6.23
CA GLY A 249 -23.31 -23.66 6.97
C GLY A 249 -23.47 -23.25 8.44
N HIS A 250 -22.59 -22.40 8.99
CA HIS A 250 -22.80 -21.73 10.28
C HIS A 250 -23.59 -20.44 10.07
N THR A 251 -24.61 -20.19 10.90
CA THR A 251 -25.45 -19.00 10.79
C THR A 251 -25.62 -18.28 12.12
N PHE A 252 -25.78 -16.96 12.08
CA PHE A 252 -26.31 -16.17 13.19
C PHE A 252 -27.42 -15.25 12.71
N SER A 253 -28.29 -14.85 13.64
CA SER A 253 -29.29 -13.81 13.37
C SER A 253 -29.62 -13.00 14.61
N ALA A 254 -30.01 -11.75 14.40
CA ALA A 254 -30.57 -10.88 15.45
C ALA A 254 -31.58 -9.92 14.84
N GLN A 255 -32.50 -9.44 15.68
CA GLN A 255 -33.54 -8.51 15.28
C GLN A 255 -33.81 -7.51 16.40
N SER A 256 -34.15 -6.27 16.03
CA SER A 256 -34.66 -5.27 16.95
C SER A 256 -35.63 -4.33 16.25
N ARG A 257 -36.63 -3.82 16.99
CA ARG A 257 -37.42 -2.68 16.49
C ARG A 257 -36.54 -1.46 16.33
N VAL A 258 -36.91 -0.54 15.44
CA VAL A 258 -36.26 0.76 15.33
C VAL A 258 -36.79 1.67 16.44
N TRP A 259 -35.87 2.33 17.14
CA TRP A 259 -36.21 3.21 18.27
C TRP A 259 -36.09 4.71 17.91
N GLY A 260 -35.40 5.03 16.82
CA GLY A 260 -35.11 6.38 16.36
C GLY A 260 -34.16 6.36 15.17
N LYS A 261 -33.42 7.44 14.93
CA LYS A 261 -32.51 7.56 13.78
C LYS A 261 -31.38 6.53 13.80
N CYS A 262 -30.88 6.15 14.96
CA CYS A 262 -29.81 5.18 15.11
C CYS A 262 -30.02 4.30 16.33
N CYS A 263 -29.54 3.05 16.27
CA CYS A 263 -29.56 2.13 17.40
C CYS A 263 -28.42 1.11 17.31
N ARG A 264 -28.24 0.34 18.39
CA ARG A 264 -27.35 -0.81 18.45
C ARG A 264 -28.14 -2.07 18.76
N ILE A 265 -27.75 -3.18 18.11
CA ILE A 265 -28.24 -4.52 18.43
C ILE A 265 -27.03 -5.32 18.91
N ASP A 266 -27.03 -5.66 20.20
CA ASP A 266 -26.02 -6.54 20.80
C ASP A 266 -26.52 -7.98 20.78
N PHE A 267 -25.69 -8.90 20.30
CA PHE A 267 -26.04 -10.32 20.26
C PHE A 267 -24.79 -11.20 20.37
N THR A 268 -25.02 -12.48 20.71
CA THR A 268 -23.98 -13.49 20.84
C THR A 268 -24.05 -14.46 19.67
N VAL A 269 -22.89 -14.81 19.14
CA VAL A 269 -22.71 -15.86 18.13
C VAL A 269 -22.04 -17.04 18.82
N ASP A 270 -22.76 -18.14 19.00
CA ASP A 270 -22.24 -19.35 19.62
C ASP A 270 -21.39 -20.15 18.63
N ASN A 271 -20.25 -20.66 19.10
CA ASN A 271 -19.25 -21.43 18.34
C ASN A 271 -18.94 -20.79 16.97
N PRO A 272 -18.52 -19.51 16.95
CA PRO A 272 -18.31 -18.77 15.71
C PRO A 272 -17.16 -19.38 14.89
N LYS A 273 -17.26 -19.31 13.56
CA LYS A 273 -16.12 -19.51 12.68
C LYS A 273 -15.30 -18.22 12.64
N LEU A 274 -14.18 -18.20 13.36
CA LEU A 274 -13.34 -17.00 13.45
C LEU A 274 -12.54 -16.80 12.16
N TRP A 275 -12.36 -15.53 11.78
CA TRP A 275 -11.42 -15.17 10.72
C TRP A 275 -9.99 -15.10 11.29
N TRP A 276 -9.04 -15.73 10.61
CA TRP A 276 -7.63 -15.72 10.97
C TRP A 276 -6.75 -15.20 9.82
N PRO A 277 -5.64 -14.50 10.13
CA PRO A 277 -4.64 -14.20 9.11
C PRO A 277 -3.95 -15.47 8.62
N LYS A 278 -3.30 -15.37 7.47
CA LYS A 278 -2.55 -16.44 6.83
C LYS A 278 -1.55 -17.07 7.81
N GLY A 279 -1.59 -18.40 7.89
CA GLY A 279 -0.74 -19.20 8.77
C GLY A 279 -1.30 -19.45 10.18
N TYR A 280 -2.38 -18.77 10.57
CA TYR A 280 -2.93 -18.85 11.93
C TYR A 280 -4.31 -19.53 12.02
N GLY A 281 -4.91 -19.88 10.88
CA GLY A 281 -6.21 -20.57 10.82
C GLY A 281 -6.91 -20.30 9.49
N GLU A 282 -8.21 -20.61 9.44
CA GLU A 282 -9.06 -20.38 8.28
C GLU A 282 -9.51 -18.91 8.17
N GLN A 283 -9.70 -18.44 6.93
CA GLN A 283 -10.18 -17.09 6.62
C GLN A 283 -11.72 -17.07 6.54
N SER A 284 -12.40 -17.51 7.59
CA SER A 284 -13.87 -17.61 7.59
C SER A 284 -14.55 -16.24 7.41
N LEU A 285 -15.33 -16.09 6.35
CA LEU A 285 -16.06 -14.87 6.00
C LEU A 285 -17.56 -15.14 5.99
N TYR A 286 -18.30 -14.34 6.76
CA TYR A 286 -19.76 -14.36 6.77
C TYR A 286 -20.31 -13.46 5.69
N ASP A 287 -21.23 -13.99 4.88
CA ASP A 287 -22.13 -13.21 4.05
C ASP A 287 -23.21 -12.60 4.95
N VAL A 288 -23.12 -11.30 5.21
CA VAL A 288 -24.03 -10.59 6.11
C VAL A 288 -25.06 -9.82 5.31
N THR A 289 -26.33 -10.01 5.69
CA THR A 289 -27.47 -9.25 5.17
C THR A 289 -28.13 -8.51 6.32
N VAL A 290 -28.24 -7.18 6.19
CA VAL A 290 -28.97 -6.32 7.12
C VAL A 290 -30.17 -5.74 6.40
N SER A 291 -31.39 -6.00 6.89
CA SER A 291 -32.64 -5.58 6.24
C SER A 291 -33.42 -4.60 7.12
N LEU A 292 -33.87 -3.49 6.53
CA LEU A 292 -34.84 -2.57 7.14
C LEU A 292 -36.23 -2.96 6.65
N LYS A 293 -37.14 -3.25 7.59
CA LYS A 293 -38.49 -3.74 7.30
C LYS A 293 -39.55 -2.83 7.92
N GLN A 294 -40.68 -2.67 7.24
CA GLN A 294 -41.92 -2.09 7.77
C GLN A 294 -43.05 -3.08 7.51
N ASN A 295 -43.83 -3.46 8.53
CA ASN A 295 -44.89 -4.48 8.41
C ASN A 295 -44.41 -5.78 7.71
N ASP A 296 -43.18 -6.21 8.04
CA ASP A 296 -42.47 -7.37 7.48
C ASP A 296 -42.13 -7.30 5.97
N ILE A 297 -42.39 -6.17 5.31
CA ILE A 297 -41.93 -5.86 3.96
C ILE A 297 -40.54 -5.24 4.04
N VAL A 298 -39.58 -5.78 3.28
CA VAL A 298 -38.21 -5.23 3.17
C VAL A 298 -38.25 -3.96 2.34
N LEU A 299 -37.80 -2.85 2.93
CA LEU A 299 -37.70 -1.55 2.27
C LEU A 299 -36.29 -1.24 1.79
N ASP A 300 -35.28 -1.72 2.53
CA ASP A 300 -33.88 -1.55 2.19
C ASP A 300 -33.02 -2.71 2.71
N THR A 301 -31.88 -2.95 2.07
CA THR A 301 -30.96 -4.03 2.41
C THR A 301 -29.51 -3.62 2.17
N GLU A 302 -28.67 -3.81 3.19
CA GLU A 302 -27.22 -3.78 3.06
C GLU A 302 -26.66 -5.20 3.03
N ARG A 303 -25.68 -5.44 2.15
CA ARG A 303 -24.97 -6.72 2.04
C ARG A 303 -23.47 -6.47 2.03
N PHE A 304 -22.74 -7.24 2.82
CA PHE A 304 -21.27 -7.20 2.85
C PHE A 304 -20.72 -8.52 3.38
N GLN A 305 -19.48 -8.82 3.05
CA GLN A 305 -18.73 -9.91 3.67
C GLN A 305 -17.92 -9.36 4.84
N THR A 306 -17.81 -10.13 5.94
CA THR A 306 -16.93 -9.77 7.05
C THR A 306 -16.50 -11.00 7.87
N GLY A 307 -15.39 -10.89 8.57
CA GLY A 307 -14.85 -11.92 9.44
C GLY A 307 -15.07 -11.57 10.91
N ILE A 308 -15.40 -12.58 11.74
CA ILE A 308 -15.47 -12.41 13.19
C ILE A 308 -14.06 -12.51 13.76
N ARG A 309 -13.49 -11.38 14.21
CA ARG A 309 -12.16 -11.34 14.84
C ARG A 309 -11.93 -10.11 15.70
N THR A 310 -11.08 -10.22 16.72
CA THR A 310 -10.53 -9.06 17.45
C THR A 310 -9.14 -8.71 16.94
N VAL A 311 -8.75 -7.44 17.08
CA VAL A 311 -7.38 -6.98 16.81
C VAL A 311 -6.96 -5.92 17.82
N THR A 312 -5.76 -6.04 18.36
CA THR A 312 -5.11 -5.02 19.19
C THR A 312 -3.62 -4.92 18.87
N LEU A 313 -2.99 -3.81 19.27
CA LEU A 313 -1.54 -3.60 19.15
C LEU A 313 -0.95 -3.42 20.56
N ASP A 314 -0.18 -4.39 21.04
CA ASP A 314 0.65 -4.26 22.25
C ASP A 314 1.97 -3.62 21.87
N ARG A 315 2.12 -2.31 22.15
CA ARG A 315 3.34 -1.57 21.86
C ARG A 315 3.86 -0.82 23.07
N THR A 316 5.18 -0.67 23.11
CA THR A 316 5.88 0.30 23.95
C THR A 316 6.31 1.49 23.10
N SER A 317 6.65 2.60 23.75
CA SER A 317 7.21 3.79 23.11
C SER A 317 8.62 3.53 22.57
N THR A 318 9.43 2.79 23.35
CA THR A 318 10.86 2.64 23.10
C THR A 318 11.40 1.26 23.47
N VAL A 319 12.61 0.96 23.01
CA VAL A 319 13.44 -0.19 23.38
C VAL A 319 14.68 0.25 24.16
N ASN A 320 15.35 -0.70 24.80
CA ASN A 320 16.72 -0.52 25.29
C ASN A 320 17.72 -0.53 24.12
N PRO A 321 18.93 0.03 24.29
CA PRO A 321 19.94 0.05 23.22
C PRO A 321 20.36 -1.33 22.68
N ASP A 322 20.18 -2.39 23.47
CA ASP A 322 20.41 -3.79 23.07
C ASP A 322 19.20 -4.44 22.37
N GLY A 323 18.13 -3.67 22.12
CA GLY A 323 16.88 -4.12 21.53
C GLY A 323 15.95 -4.86 22.48
N THR A 324 16.22 -4.87 23.79
CA THR A 324 15.32 -5.49 24.80
C THR A 324 14.28 -4.51 25.34
N GLY A 325 13.31 -5.01 26.10
CA GLY A 325 12.39 -4.17 26.89
C GLY A 325 11.27 -3.48 26.12
N GLY A 326 11.29 -3.49 24.78
CA GLY A 326 10.21 -2.96 23.96
C GLY A 326 9.33 -4.03 23.32
N LYS A 327 8.16 -3.60 22.83
CA LYS A 327 7.18 -4.42 22.13
C LYS A 327 6.55 -3.64 20.97
N PHE A 328 6.15 -4.38 19.94
CA PHE A 328 5.25 -3.90 18.90
C PHE A 328 4.57 -5.13 18.28
N VAL A 329 3.54 -5.66 18.94
CA VAL A 329 2.97 -6.98 18.65
C VAL A 329 1.49 -6.84 18.31
N PHE A 330 1.10 -7.28 17.11
CA PHE A 330 -0.31 -7.42 16.77
C PHE A 330 -0.89 -8.67 17.44
N ILE A 331 -2.03 -8.53 18.08
CA ILE A 331 -2.74 -9.62 18.74
C ILE A 331 -4.10 -9.77 18.06
N ILE A 332 -4.33 -10.92 17.42
CA ILE A 332 -5.58 -11.27 16.76
C ILE A 332 -6.18 -12.47 17.45
N ASN A 333 -7.46 -12.37 17.84
CA ASN A 333 -8.16 -13.42 18.57
C ASN A 333 -7.37 -13.92 19.80
N ASN A 334 -6.77 -12.98 20.54
CA ASN A 334 -5.91 -13.22 21.71
C ASN A 334 -4.60 -13.99 21.43
N LYS A 335 -4.14 -14.06 20.17
CA LYS A 335 -2.87 -14.68 19.79
C LYS A 335 -1.90 -13.66 19.16
N PRO A 336 -0.62 -13.64 19.54
CA PRO A 336 0.39 -12.79 18.92
C PRO A 336 0.68 -13.26 17.49
N ILE A 337 0.69 -12.31 16.56
CA ILE A 337 0.94 -12.56 15.14
C ILE A 337 2.33 -12.04 14.80
N PHE A 338 3.18 -12.90 14.24
CA PHE A 338 4.45 -12.49 13.68
C PHE A 338 4.21 -11.94 12.27
N ILE A 339 4.61 -10.69 12.01
CA ILE A 339 4.35 -10.04 10.73
C ILE A 339 5.51 -10.29 9.76
N LEU A 340 5.16 -10.87 8.61
CA LEU A 340 6.01 -10.97 7.44
C LEU A 340 5.30 -10.22 6.32
N GLY A 341 5.73 -8.99 6.04
CA GLY A 341 5.00 -8.11 5.14
C GLY A 341 5.85 -7.34 4.14
N THR A 342 5.14 -6.63 3.27
CA THR A 342 5.74 -5.75 2.28
C THR A 342 4.96 -4.43 2.21
N ASN A 343 5.65 -3.34 1.88
CA ASN A 343 4.99 -2.07 1.60
C ASN A 343 4.32 -2.14 0.21
N TRP A 344 3.08 -1.68 0.14
CA TRP A 344 2.28 -1.59 -1.07
C TRP A 344 2.24 -0.14 -1.54
N VAL A 345 2.62 0.03 -2.79
CA VAL A 345 2.65 1.30 -3.50
C VAL A 345 1.61 1.26 -4.62
N PRO A 346 1.22 2.40 -5.23
CA PRO A 346 0.33 2.38 -6.38
C PRO A 346 0.79 1.35 -7.43
N PRO A 347 -0.08 0.44 -7.90
CA PRO A 347 0.33 -0.58 -8.86
C PRO A 347 0.81 -0.01 -10.20
N ASP A 348 0.50 1.26 -10.50
CA ASP A 348 0.93 1.95 -11.71
C ASP A 348 1.02 3.48 -11.46
N ALA A 349 1.91 4.20 -12.15
CA ALA A 349 1.95 5.67 -12.09
C ALA A 349 0.72 6.31 -12.74
N ILE A 350 0.04 5.61 -13.66
CA ILE A 350 -1.27 6.00 -14.21
C ILE A 350 -2.38 5.25 -13.45
N PRO A 351 -3.24 5.94 -12.67
CA PRO A 351 -4.18 5.30 -11.74
C PRO A 351 -5.10 4.23 -12.34
N SER A 352 -5.67 4.48 -13.51
CA SER A 352 -6.61 3.54 -14.13
C SER A 352 -5.92 2.26 -14.68
N LEU A 353 -4.60 2.30 -14.94
CA LEU A 353 -3.80 1.10 -15.21
C LEU A 353 -3.51 0.34 -13.91
N GLY A 354 -3.27 1.07 -12.82
CA GLY A 354 -2.99 0.47 -11.51
C GLY A 354 -4.14 -0.41 -11.00
N ASP A 355 -5.39 0.03 -11.20
CA ASP A 355 -6.57 -0.77 -10.86
C ASP A 355 -6.62 -2.14 -11.59
N LYS A 356 -6.03 -2.23 -12.80
CA LYS A 356 -5.99 -3.47 -13.58
C LYS A 356 -4.88 -4.41 -13.14
N ARG A 357 -3.86 -3.91 -12.44
CA ARG A 357 -2.66 -4.65 -12.02
C ARG A 357 -2.71 -5.10 -10.55
N ALA A 358 -3.53 -4.45 -9.72
CA ALA A 358 -3.59 -4.69 -8.28
C ALA A 358 -3.78 -6.17 -7.90
N ALA A 359 -4.73 -6.89 -8.53
CA ALA A 359 -4.99 -8.28 -8.18
C ALA A 359 -3.77 -9.18 -8.42
N GLU A 360 -3.07 -9.02 -9.54
CA GLU A 360 -1.90 -9.83 -9.90
C GLU A 360 -0.70 -9.55 -8.98
N ILE A 361 -0.48 -8.29 -8.58
CA ILE A 361 0.57 -7.94 -7.61
C ILE A 361 0.23 -8.50 -6.21
N LEU A 362 -1.05 -8.57 -5.86
CA LEU A 362 -1.47 -9.19 -4.61
C LEU A 362 -1.22 -10.70 -4.61
N GLU A 363 -1.40 -11.39 -5.74
CA GLU A 363 -1.00 -12.80 -5.89
C GLU A 363 0.51 -13.00 -5.70
N LEU A 364 1.34 -12.08 -6.18
CA LEU A 364 2.78 -12.11 -5.91
C LEU A 364 3.10 -11.97 -4.41
N THR A 365 2.33 -11.13 -3.72
CA THR A 365 2.49 -10.93 -2.27
C THR A 365 2.09 -12.17 -1.47
N ASP A 366 1.04 -12.86 -1.91
CA ASP A 366 0.64 -14.14 -1.34
C ASP A 366 1.69 -15.24 -1.60
N ASP A 367 2.15 -15.37 -2.85
CA ASP A 367 3.09 -16.40 -3.29
C ASP A 367 4.47 -16.27 -2.62
N ILE A 368 4.96 -15.06 -2.37
CA ILE A 368 6.24 -14.83 -1.67
C ILE A 368 6.15 -15.15 -0.16
N GLY A 369 4.94 -15.39 0.37
CA GLY A 369 4.71 -15.81 1.74
C GLY A 369 4.46 -14.67 2.73
N CYS A 370 4.10 -13.48 2.26
CA CYS A 370 3.69 -12.40 3.16
C CYS A 370 2.32 -12.69 3.78
N ASN A 371 2.14 -12.33 5.05
CA ASN A 371 0.86 -12.33 5.76
C ASN A 371 0.35 -10.92 6.05
N ALA A 372 1.08 -9.88 5.66
CA ALA A 372 0.65 -8.50 5.78
C ALA A 372 1.14 -7.62 4.63
N ILE A 373 0.40 -6.54 4.40
CA ILE A 373 0.74 -5.42 3.53
C ILE A 373 0.58 -4.13 4.32
N ARG A 374 1.48 -3.17 4.09
CA ARG A 374 1.27 -1.77 4.47
C ARG A 374 0.93 -0.94 3.24
N ILE A 375 -0.29 -0.42 3.15
CA ILE A 375 -0.66 0.56 2.12
C ILE A 375 0.01 1.88 2.50
N TRP A 376 0.98 2.30 1.70
CA TRP A 376 1.82 3.46 1.99
C TRP A 376 1.11 4.80 1.75
N GLY A 377 1.27 5.74 2.68
CA GLY A 377 0.53 7.00 2.73
C GLY A 377 0.78 8.02 1.59
N GLY A 378 1.78 7.84 0.73
CA GLY A 378 1.91 8.72 -0.45
C GLY A 378 1.22 8.16 -1.70
N GLY A 379 0.55 7.02 -1.56
CA GLY A 379 -0.14 6.32 -2.63
C GLY A 379 -1.61 6.73 -2.75
N ARG A 380 -2.49 5.73 -2.75
CA ARG A 380 -3.95 5.90 -2.90
C ARG A 380 -4.71 4.83 -2.14
N TYR A 381 -6.00 5.06 -1.91
CA TYR A 381 -6.92 4.01 -1.45
C TYR A 381 -7.24 3.08 -2.63
N GLU A 382 -7.00 1.78 -2.45
CA GLU A 382 -7.31 0.78 -3.49
C GLU A 382 -8.83 0.57 -3.64
N LYS A 383 -9.22 -0.19 -4.65
CA LYS A 383 -10.63 -0.57 -4.85
C LYS A 383 -11.08 -1.63 -3.85
N ASP A 384 -12.39 -1.79 -3.72
CA ASP A 384 -12.99 -2.72 -2.74
C ASP A 384 -12.53 -4.16 -3.00
N GLU A 385 -12.36 -4.55 -4.27
CA GLU A 385 -11.89 -5.88 -4.66
C GLU A 385 -10.49 -6.20 -4.13
N PHE A 386 -9.63 -5.19 -3.92
CA PHE A 386 -8.31 -5.39 -3.31
C PHE A 386 -8.46 -5.85 -1.85
N TYR A 387 -9.33 -5.20 -1.09
CA TYR A 387 -9.57 -5.54 0.32
C TYR A 387 -10.31 -6.87 0.45
N ASP A 388 -11.25 -7.17 -0.45
CA ASP A 388 -11.92 -8.48 -0.52
C ASP A 388 -10.91 -9.61 -0.75
N LEU A 389 -9.91 -9.40 -1.61
CA LEU A 389 -8.85 -10.38 -1.84
C LEU A 389 -7.95 -10.55 -0.59
N CYS A 390 -7.59 -9.45 0.08
CA CYS A 390 -6.87 -9.49 1.35
C CYS A 390 -7.64 -10.27 2.43
N ASP A 391 -8.95 -10.04 2.54
CA ASP A 391 -9.82 -10.77 3.46
C ASP A 391 -9.83 -12.28 3.16
N LYS A 392 -10.00 -12.66 1.89
CA LYS A 392 -10.03 -14.07 1.46
C LYS A 392 -8.69 -14.80 1.64
N LYS A 393 -7.57 -14.09 1.45
CA LYS A 393 -6.22 -14.67 1.57
C LYS A 393 -5.64 -14.60 2.98
N GLY A 394 -6.28 -13.87 3.89
CA GLY A 394 -5.76 -13.68 5.24
C GLY A 394 -4.55 -12.74 5.27
N ILE A 395 -4.42 -11.84 4.28
CA ILE A 395 -3.35 -10.85 4.23
C ILE A 395 -3.81 -9.64 5.03
N LEU A 396 -3.13 -9.38 6.15
CA LEU A 396 -3.42 -8.24 7.01
C LEU A 396 -3.07 -6.91 6.32
N VAL A 397 -3.86 -5.87 6.55
CA VAL A 397 -3.64 -4.55 5.97
C VAL A 397 -3.35 -3.55 7.08
N TRP A 398 -2.13 -3.05 7.12
CA TRP A 398 -1.78 -1.78 7.76
C TRP A 398 -2.17 -0.67 6.77
N HIS A 399 -3.06 0.22 7.16
CA HIS A 399 -3.62 1.22 6.26
C HIS A 399 -3.22 2.64 6.67
N ASP A 400 -2.28 3.26 5.95
CA ASP A 400 -1.98 4.69 6.12
C ASP A 400 -3.10 5.54 5.49
N PHE A 401 -3.50 6.63 6.15
CA PHE A 401 -4.18 7.72 5.45
C PHE A 401 -3.18 8.42 4.51
N MET A 402 -3.71 9.03 3.44
CA MET A 402 -2.89 9.51 2.33
C MET A 402 -2.15 10.82 2.65
N MET A 403 -1.12 10.72 3.49
CA MET A 403 -0.09 11.72 3.79
C MET A 403 1.29 11.07 3.89
N ALA A 404 2.31 11.67 3.28
CA ALA A 404 3.68 11.15 3.33
C ALA A 404 4.77 12.23 3.29
N CYS A 405 5.87 12.01 4.03
CA CYS A 405 7.16 12.72 4.03
C CYS A 405 7.09 14.25 3.86
N GLY A 406 6.07 14.88 4.45
CA GLY A 406 5.85 16.32 4.36
C GLY A 406 5.31 16.87 5.68
N ASN A 407 5.53 18.16 5.91
CA ASN A 407 4.86 18.88 7.00
C ASN A 407 3.59 19.53 6.45
N TYR A 408 2.49 18.79 6.59
CA TYR A 408 1.18 19.17 6.07
C TYR A 408 0.56 20.35 6.85
N PRO A 409 -0.36 21.11 6.23
CA PRO A 409 -1.04 22.22 6.89
C PRO A 409 -1.76 21.77 8.16
N GLN A 410 -1.64 22.56 9.22
CA GLN A 410 -2.30 22.31 10.51
C GLN A 410 -3.58 23.14 10.67
N THR A 411 -4.00 23.87 9.64
CA THR A 411 -5.15 24.78 9.59
C THR A 411 -6.48 24.04 9.77
N GLU A 412 -7.53 24.74 10.22
CA GLU A 412 -8.86 24.14 10.37
C GLU A 412 -9.43 23.63 9.04
N GLU A 413 -9.16 24.34 7.94
CA GLU A 413 -9.62 24.02 6.60
C GLU A 413 -9.09 22.66 6.16
N PHE A 414 -7.77 22.46 6.26
CA PHE A 414 -7.13 21.17 5.99
C PHE A 414 -7.63 20.05 6.91
N GLN A 415 -7.77 20.32 8.21
CA GLN A 415 -8.31 19.34 9.16
C GLN A 415 -9.74 18.91 8.77
N LYS A 416 -10.61 19.84 8.38
CA LYS A 416 -11.98 19.55 7.93
C LYS A 416 -11.99 18.74 6.65
N ALA A 417 -11.21 19.13 5.64
CA ALA A 417 -11.11 18.43 4.37
C ALA A 417 -10.58 16.99 4.55
N PHE A 418 -9.50 16.83 5.31
CA PHE A 418 -8.90 15.53 5.56
C PHE A 418 -9.77 14.63 6.45
N ALA A 419 -10.47 15.19 7.44
CA ALA A 419 -11.45 14.44 8.24
C ALA A 419 -12.63 13.97 7.39
N ALA A 420 -13.10 14.76 6.40
CA ALA A 420 -14.15 14.33 5.49
C ALA A 420 -13.71 13.13 4.63
N GLU A 421 -12.51 13.19 4.07
CA GLU A 421 -11.88 12.09 3.35
C GLU A 421 -11.76 10.84 4.23
N ALA A 422 -11.09 10.96 5.38
CA ALA A 422 -10.85 9.86 6.30
C ALA A 422 -12.16 9.20 6.77
N LYS A 423 -13.19 10.00 7.06
CA LYS A 423 -14.51 9.49 7.47
C LYS A 423 -15.13 8.62 6.39
N GLN A 424 -15.07 9.04 5.13
CA GLN A 424 -15.65 8.28 4.03
C GLN A 424 -14.90 6.96 3.82
N ILE A 425 -13.56 7.00 3.84
CA ILE A 425 -12.71 5.81 3.69
C ILE A 425 -12.94 4.83 4.84
N VAL A 426 -12.91 5.28 6.09
CA VAL A 426 -13.12 4.40 7.26
C VAL A 426 -14.50 3.75 7.18
N ARG A 427 -15.56 4.51 6.88
CA ARG A 427 -16.91 3.95 6.75
C ARG A 427 -17.02 2.94 5.63
N LYS A 428 -16.32 3.18 4.52
CA LYS A 428 -16.29 2.27 3.37
C LYS A 428 -15.58 0.97 3.70
N LEU A 429 -14.45 1.04 4.41
CA LEU A 429 -13.52 -0.08 4.54
C LEU A 429 -13.57 -0.83 5.87
N ARG A 430 -14.16 -0.28 6.93
CA ARG A 430 -14.12 -0.87 8.29
C ARG A 430 -14.79 -2.25 8.43
N HIS A 431 -15.48 -2.74 7.40
CA HIS A 431 -16.05 -4.08 7.37
C HIS A 431 -15.01 -5.16 7.03
N HIS A 432 -13.88 -4.80 6.41
CA HIS A 432 -12.84 -5.74 6.00
C HIS A 432 -12.04 -6.26 7.20
N PRO A 433 -12.13 -7.55 7.58
CA PRO A 433 -11.36 -8.11 8.70
C PRO A 433 -9.84 -8.01 8.50
N SER A 434 -9.35 -7.96 7.26
CA SER A 434 -7.93 -7.83 6.93
C SER A 434 -7.29 -6.56 7.50
N ILE A 435 -8.02 -5.43 7.55
CA ILE A 435 -7.47 -4.16 8.05
C ILE A 435 -7.15 -4.31 9.54
N MET A 436 -5.86 -4.31 9.90
CA MET A 436 -5.38 -4.53 11.26
C MET A 436 -5.04 -3.24 12.00
N LEU A 437 -4.79 -2.15 11.27
CA LEU A 437 -4.32 -0.87 11.81
C LEU A 437 -4.71 0.27 10.87
N TRP A 438 -5.18 1.37 11.45
CA TRP A 438 -5.18 2.68 10.77
C TRP A 438 -3.94 3.45 11.20
N ALA A 439 -3.23 4.05 10.24
CA ALA A 439 -2.06 4.88 10.49
C ALA A 439 -2.26 6.30 9.95
N GLY A 440 -1.78 7.30 10.70
CA GLY A 440 -2.03 8.70 10.39
C GLY A 440 -1.32 9.19 9.13
N ASP A 441 -0.09 8.74 8.92
CA ASP A 441 0.79 9.16 7.84
C ASP A 441 2.01 8.24 7.68
N ASN A 442 2.76 8.46 6.61
CA ASN A 442 4.12 7.98 6.42
C ASN A 442 5.15 9.10 6.69
N GLU A 443 6.05 8.91 7.64
CA GLU A 443 7.27 9.71 7.80
C GLU A 443 7.05 11.23 7.90
N CYS A 444 5.89 11.71 8.36
CA CYS A 444 5.67 13.16 8.55
C CYS A 444 6.28 13.67 9.86
N ALA A 445 6.66 12.77 10.77
CA ALA A 445 7.39 13.10 11.99
C ALA A 445 8.91 13.23 11.74
N PRO A 446 9.60 14.21 12.40
CA PRO A 446 11.05 14.27 12.40
C PRO A 446 11.67 12.98 12.95
N PRO A 447 12.83 12.51 12.45
CA PRO A 447 13.72 13.17 11.50
C PRO A 447 13.39 12.91 10.02
N TYR A 448 12.30 12.19 9.73
CA TYR A 448 12.00 11.72 8.37
C TYR A 448 11.35 12.78 7.48
N SER A 449 10.61 13.73 8.04
CA SER A 449 10.28 14.98 7.35
C SER A 449 11.58 15.78 7.19
N ARG A 450 12.30 15.53 6.09
CA ARG A 450 13.72 15.88 5.87
C ARG A 450 14.09 17.38 5.86
N MET A 451 13.27 18.30 6.37
CA MET A 451 13.70 19.70 6.48
C MET A 451 13.25 20.33 7.81
N ILE A 452 14.21 21.01 8.42
CA ILE A 452 14.19 21.84 9.63
C ILE A 452 13.54 21.23 10.89
N ASN A 453 14.43 20.82 11.80
CA ASN A 453 14.21 20.15 13.08
C ASN A 453 13.61 21.09 14.16
N ILE A 454 12.41 21.64 13.97
CA ILE A 454 11.84 22.62 14.95
C ILE A 454 10.60 22.12 15.69
N THR A 455 9.75 21.29 15.10
CA THR A 455 8.45 20.96 15.72
C THR A 455 8.44 19.61 16.41
N ASN A 456 7.95 19.58 17.65
CA ASN A 456 7.67 18.34 18.36
C ASN A 456 6.56 17.57 17.61
N PRO A 457 6.77 16.31 17.18
CA PRO A 457 5.77 15.53 16.45
C PRO A 457 4.48 15.27 17.26
N ASN A 458 4.48 15.53 18.56
CA ASN A 458 3.30 15.45 19.42
C ASN A 458 2.36 16.66 19.27
N ASP A 459 2.80 17.74 18.62
CA ASP A 459 2.00 18.95 18.37
C ASP A 459 1.17 18.85 17.06
N ASN A 460 1.35 17.79 16.26
CA ASN A 460 0.62 17.58 15.01
C ASN A 460 -0.88 17.37 15.30
N ILE A 461 -1.70 18.40 15.09
CA ILE A 461 -3.13 18.36 15.41
C ILE A 461 -3.88 17.40 14.49
N VAL A 462 -3.45 17.30 13.23
CA VAL A 462 -4.10 16.48 12.20
C VAL A 462 -4.09 15.00 12.63
N THR A 463 -2.92 14.46 12.94
CA THR A 463 -2.81 13.02 13.26
C THR A 463 -3.00 12.73 14.75
N ARG A 464 -2.58 13.62 15.66
CA ARG A 464 -2.69 13.36 17.12
C ARG A 464 -4.09 13.66 17.68
N LYS A 465 -4.89 14.52 17.04
CA LYS A 465 -6.24 14.87 17.51
C LYS A 465 -7.32 14.58 16.47
N THR A 466 -7.25 15.18 15.30
CA THR A 466 -8.35 15.14 14.31
C THR A 466 -8.66 13.73 13.86
N LEU A 467 -7.66 12.98 13.38
CA LEU A 467 -7.84 11.58 13.00
C LEU A 467 -8.14 10.67 14.20
N TYR A 468 -7.52 10.92 15.37
CA TYR A 468 -7.78 10.12 16.57
C TYR A 468 -9.26 10.18 16.99
N TYR A 469 -9.82 11.39 17.13
CA TYR A 469 -11.23 11.54 17.50
C TYR A 469 -12.16 11.08 16.39
N LEU A 470 -11.79 11.24 15.13
CA LEU A 470 -12.55 10.68 14.01
C LEU A 470 -12.65 9.15 14.13
N LEU A 471 -11.53 8.46 14.33
CA LEU A 471 -11.51 7.00 14.46
C LEU A 471 -12.24 6.52 15.72
N LEU A 472 -12.18 7.26 16.83
CA LEU A 472 -12.98 6.93 18.02
C LEU A 472 -14.49 6.91 17.71
N ASN A 473 -14.96 7.74 16.78
CA ASN A 473 -16.36 7.81 16.37
C ASN A 473 -16.71 6.86 15.22
N GLU A 474 -15.75 6.54 14.34
CA GLU A 474 -16.01 5.80 13.10
C GLU A 474 -15.50 4.36 13.11
N ASP A 475 -14.39 4.05 13.78
CA ASP A 475 -13.87 2.70 13.96
C ASP A 475 -12.92 2.56 15.16
N PHE A 476 -13.51 2.42 16.35
CA PHE A 476 -12.76 2.19 17.59
C PHE A 476 -12.28 0.73 17.76
N THR A 477 -12.59 -0.15 16.81
CA THR A 477 -12.30 -1.59 16.93
C THR A 477 -10.92 -1.99 16.44
N ARG A 478 -10.22 -1.05 15.81
CA ARG A 478 -8.85 -1.22 15.33
C ARG A 478 -7.91 -0.30 16.10
N PRO A 479 -6.64 -0.70 16.31
CA PRO A 479 -5.64 0.21 16.80
C PRO A 479 -5.45 1.38 15.82
N TYR A 480 -4.91 2.48 16.35
CA TYR A 480 -4.50 3.65 15.58
C TYR A 480 -3.05 4.01 15.91
N LEU A 481 -2.22 4.18 14.88
CA LEU A 481 -0.84 4.64 15.00
C LEU A 481 -0.71 6.01 14.32
N PRO A 482 -0.53 7.12 15.04
CA PRO A 482 -0.70 8.41 14.40
C PRO A 482 0.45 8.87 13.47
N SER A 483 1.48 8.05 13.25
CA SER A 483 2.55 8.23 12.25
C SER A 483 3.31 6.90 12.11
N SER A 484 3.88 6.60 10.95
CA SER A 484 4.87 5.52 10.78
C SER A 484 6.20 6.11 10.29
N PRO A 485 7.28 6.10 11.09
CA PRO A 485 7.33 5.58 12.46
C PRO A 485 6.64 6.50 13.47
N TYR A 486 6.22 5.95 14.62
CA TYR A 486 5.57 6.74 15.67
C TYR A 486 6.52 7.15 16.80
N PHE A 487 6.71 8.47 16.94
CA PHE A 487 7.39 9.08 18.09
C PHE A 487 6.39 9.79 19.00
N ASP A 488 5.99 9.12 20.07
CA ASP A 488 5.26 9.75 21.17
C ASP A 488 6.20 10.58 22.08
N GLU A 489 5.64 11.19 23.12
CA GLU A 489 6.39 12.08 24.02
C GLU A 489 7.55 11.36 24.72
N GLU A 490 7.40 10.08 25.06
CA GLU A 490 8.47 9.31 25.70
C GLU A 490 9.59 9.00 24.72
N CYS A 491 9.25 8.52 23.53
CA CYS A 491 10.25 8.24 22.49
C CYS A 491 11.01 9.50 22.08
N TYR A 492 10.31 10.61 21.88
CA TYR A 492 10.94 11.89 21.54
C TYR A 492 11.93 12.35 22.62
N LYS A 493 11.66 12.10 23.90
CA LYS A 493 12.58 12.42 25.01
C LYS A 493 13.78 11.49 25.10
N ARG A 494 13.62 10.20 24.80
CA ARG A 494 14.67 9.18 24.91
C ARG A 494 15.59 9.10 23.70
N GLY A 495 15.10 9.46 22.53
CA GLY A 495 15.78 9.29 21.24
C GLY A 495 14.93 8.45 20.28
N VAL A 496 14.70 8.98 19.09
CA VAL A 496 13.85 8.37 18.03
C VAL A 496 14.47 7.10 17.44
N GLU A 497 15.79 6.93 17.55
CA GLU A 497 16.51 5.72 17.20
C GLU A 497 16.16 4.53 18.11
N LEU A 498 15.62 4.80 19.30
CA LEU A 498 15.15 3.81 20.26
C LEU A 498 13.66 3.50 20.12
N ALA A 499 12.99 3.97 19.06
CA ALA A 499 11.59 3.61 18.81
C ALA A 499 11.42 2.10 18.65
N SER A 500 10.34 1.55 19.23
CA SER A 500 10.05 0.11 19.15
C SER A 500 9.74 -0.35 17.72
N GLU A 501 9.04 0.50 16.97
CA GLU A 501 8.85 0.39 15.52
C GLU A 501 9.66 1.49 14.84
N ASN A 502 10.39 1.14 13.76
CA ASN A 502 11.25 2.11 13.09
C ASN A 502 11.46 1.78 11.60
N HIS A 503 11.86 2.78 10.83
CA HIS A 503 12.20 2.67 9.41
C HIS A 503 13.73 2.50 9.28
N LEU A 504 14.18 1.29 9.00
CA LEU A 504 15.61 0.92 9.03
C LEU A 504 16.30 1.19 7.69
N TRP A 505 16.19 2.42 7.18
CA TRP A 505 16.74 2.77 5.87
C TRP A 505 18.27 2.79 5.85
N GLY A 506 18.90 3.35 6.88
CA GLY A 506 20.35 3.36 7.03
C GLY A 506 21.13 3.96 5.86
N PRO A 507 22.45 3.73 5.83
CA PRO A 507 23.30 4.23 4.74
C PRO A 507 23.20 3.36 3.47
N ARG A 508 22.49 2.21 3.51
CA ARG A 508 22.39 1.23 2.41
C ARG A 508 23.77 0.82 1.84
N ARG A 509 24.78 0.72 2.73
CA ARG A 509 26.09 0.07 2.51
C ARG A 509 25.97 -1.43 2.79
N TYR A 510 27.07 -2.13 3.09
CA TYR A 510 27.06 -3.54 3.44
C TYR A 510 25.93 -3.93 4.43
N TYR A 511 25.07 -4.85 4.00
CA TYR A 511 23.80 -5.18 4.66
C TYR A 511 23.96 -5.89 6.02
N LYS A 512 25.13 -6.49 6.30
CA LYS A 512 25.52 -7.01 7.63
C LYS A 512 26.37 -6.02 8.45
N GLY A 513 26.51 -4.78 7.99
CA GLY A 513 27.22 -3.73 8.71
C GLY A 513 26.53 -3.32 10.01
N ASP A 514 27.26 -2.58 10.85
CA ASP A 514 26.84 -2.21 12.20
C ASP A 514 25.44 -1.57 12.29
N PHE A 515 25.06 -0.73 11.31
CA PHE A 515 23.73 -0.11 11.29
C PHE A 515 22.62 -1.16 11.34
N TYR A 516 22.65 -2.14 10.41
CA TYR A 516 21.61 -3.16 10.32
C TYR A 516 21.76 -4.18 11.44
N LYS A 517 22.98 -4.69 11.67
CA LYS A 517 23.25 -5.74 12.66
C LYS A 517 22.91 -5.32 14.08
N LYS A 518 23.13 -4.05 14.45
CA LYS A 518 22.91 -3.50 15.80
C LYS A 518 21.61 -2.70 15.92
N ALA A 519 20.77 -2.62 14.90
CA ALA A 519 19.51 -1.88 14.96
C ALA A 519 18.62 -2.44 16.11
N PRO A 520 18.23 -1.62 17.09
CA PRO A 520 17.54 -2.08 18.29
C PRO A 520 16.03 -2.29 18.09
N ALA A 521 15.46 -1.81 16.97
CA ALA A 521 14.03 -1.92 16.68
C ALA A 521 13.53 -3.36 16.79
N VAL A 522 12.36 -3.52 17.43
CA VAL A 522 11.69 -4.82 17.57
C VAL A 522 10.70 -5.10 16.45
N PHE A 523 10.32 -4.05 15.71
CA PHE A 523 9.54 -4.13 14.48
C PHE A 523 10.09 -3.14 13.45
N ALA A 524 10.26 -3.58 12.22
CA ALA A 524 10.59 -2.69 11.11
C ALA A 524 9.39 -2.57 10.18
N SER A 525 8.74 -1.41 10.12
CA SER A 525 7.64 -1.12 9.19
C SER A 525 8.15 -0.71 7.80
N GLU A 526 9.42 -0.30 7.71
CA GLU A 526 10.16 -0.14 6.45
C GLU A 526 11.61 -0.62 6.58
N ILE A 527 12.06 -1.37 5.58
CA ILE A 527 13.48 -1.66 5.34
C ILE A 527 13.68 -2.06 3.87
N GLY A 528 14.68 -1.48 3.22
CA GLY A 528 14.90 -1.67 1.79
C GLY A 528 16.35 -1.69 1.35
N TYR A 529 16.54 -2.20 0.15
CA TYR A 529 17.84 -2.34 -0.50
C TYR A 529 17.62 -2.40 -2.02
N HIS A 530 18.34 -1.58 -2.77
CA HIS A 530 18.25 -1.51 -4.23
C HIS A 530 18.68 -2.81 -4.91
N GLY A 531 18.04 -3.11 -6.03
CA GLY A 531 18.44 -4.16 -6.94
C GLY A 531 18.01 -3.84 -8.36
N CYS A 532 18.92 -4.06 -9.31
CA CYS A 532 18.68 -3.77 -10.71
C CYS A 532 17.55 -4.66 -11.29
N PRO A 533 16.68 -4.14 -12.16
CA PRO A 533 15.78 -4.98 -12.97
C PRO A 533 16.55 -5.97 -13.84
N SER A 534 15.84 -6.92 -14.46
CA SER A 534 16.44 -7.87 -15.39
C SER A 534 17.01 -7.17 -16.63
N TYR A 535 17.99 -7.80 -17.29
CA TYR A 535 18.56 -7.29 -18.54
C TYR A 535 17.47 -7.09 -19.61
N GLU A 536 16.55 -8.06 -19.75
CA GLU A 536 15.43 -7.96 -20.70
C GLU A 536 14.43 -6.86 -20.34
N SER A 537 14.21 -6.57 -19.06
CA SER A 537 13.34 -5.48 -18.65
C SER A 537 13.94 -4.11 -18.92
N ILE A 538 15.24 -3.92 -18.68
CA ILE A 538 15.92 -2.63 -18.90
C ILE A 538 15.81 -2.20 -20.37
N LYS A 539 15.98 -3.12 -21.32
CA LYS A 539 15.83 -2.86 -22.76
C LYS A 539 14.43 -2.42 -23.20
N LYS A 540 13.42 -2.55 -22.34
CA LYS A 540 12.05 -2.11 -22.65
C LYS A 540 11.81 -0.64 -22.34
N PHE A 541 12.60 -0.03 -21.47
CA PHE A 541 12.40 1.36 -21.04
C PHE A 541 13.64 2.25 -21.17
N ILE A 542 14.84 1.70 -21.32
CA ILE A 542 16.06 2.44 -21.65
C ILE A 542 16.35 2.26 -23.14
N THR A 543 16.66 3.36 -23.84
CA THR A 543 16.99 3.38 -25.27
C THR A 543 18.32 2.69 -25.53
N GLU A 544 18.50 2.17 -26.76
CA GLU A 544 19.69 1.38 -27.14
C GLU A 544 20.99 2.15 -26.89
N GLU A 545 21.00 3.45 -27.19
CA GLU A 545 22.15 4.34 -27.01
C GLU A 545 22.47 4.62 -25.53
N ALA A 546 21.50 4.43 -24.63
CA ALA A 546 21.61 4.68 -23.20
C ALA A 546 21.64 3.39 -22.35
N LEU A 547 21.70 2.20 -22.96
CA LEU A 547 21.70 0.93 -22.20
C LEU A 547 22.90 0.82 -21.24
N TRP A 548 24.08 1.24 -21.69
CA TRP A 548 25.31 1.14 -20.92
C TRP A 548 26.37 2.14 -21.42
N PRO A 549 27.15 2.79 -20.53
CA PRO A 549 27.19 2.59 -19.09
C PRO A 549 26.11 3.36 -18.31
N PHE A 550 25.90 2.98 -17.05
CA PHE A 550 24.92 3.62 -16.16
C PHE A 550 25.37 4.99 -15.63
N ASP A 551 26.68 5.27 -15.63
CA ASP A 551 27.22 6.48 -15.03
C ASP A 551 26.95 7.71 -15.90
N ASN A 552 26.57 8.81 -15.25
CA ASN A 552 26.22 10.07 -15.91
C ASN A 552 25.17 9.91 -17.04
N ASN A 553 24.29 8.91 -16.87
CA ASN A 553 23.29 8.54 -17.85
C ASN A 553 21.92 9.09 -17.45
N LYS A 554 21.37 10.00 -18.26
CA LYS A 554 20.13 10.71 -17.95
C LYS A 554 18.91 9.81 -17.87
N GLU A 555 18.82 8.78 -18.72
CA GLU A 555 17.70 7.85 -18.69
C GLU A 555 17.76 7.01 -17.41
N TRP A 556 18.94 6.56 -17.02
CA TRP A 556 19.12 5.87 -15.73
C TRP A 556 18.77 6.76 -14.53
N ILE A 557 19.16 8.04 -14.57
CA ILE A 557 18.84 9.00 -13.50
C ILE A 557 17.33 9.27 -13.45
N LEU A 558 16.68 9.48 -14.59
CA LEU A 558 15.23 9.67 -14.66
C LEU A 558 14.51 8.43 -14.11
N HIS A 559 14.88 7.25 -14.60
CA HIS A 559 14.37 5.95 -14.14
C HIS A 559 14.89 5.53 -12.76
N ALA A 560 15.64 6.38 -12.06
CA ALA A 560 15.84 6.30 -10.61
C ALA A 560 14.77 7.11 -9.84
N SER A 561 13.71 7.51 -10.53
CA SER A 561 12.65 8.44 -10.09
C SER A 561 13.16 9.85 -9.77
N SER A 562 14.20 10.32 -10.45
CA SER A 562 14.64 11.71 -10.32
C SER A 562 13.91 12.57 -11.35
N PRO A 563 13.02 13.50 -10.94
CA PRO A 563 12.26 14.32 -11.91
C PRO A 563 13.15 15.22 -12.77
N ASP A 564 14.29 15.65 -12.23
CA ASP A 564 15.34 16.35 -12.97
C ASP A 564 16.51 15.38 -13.17
N PRO A 565 16.76 14.88 -14.39
CA PRO A 565 17.80 13.88 -14.65
C PRO A 565 19.22 14.47 -14.68
N THR A 566 19.51 15.39 -13.77
CA THR A 566 20.82 16.01 -13.58
C THR A 566 21.49 15.44 -12.33
N LEU A 567 22.79 15.15 -12.42
CA LEU A 567 23.56 14.68 -11.27
C LEU A 567 23.55 15.71 -10.14
N GLY A 568 23.27 15.25 -8.92
CA GLY A 568 23.19 16.09 -7.72
C GLY A 568 21.77 16.53 -7.38
N GLU A 569 20.82 16.37 -8.29
CA GLU A 569 19.41 16.61 -8.01
C GLU A 569 18.81 15.50 -7.13
N PRO A 570 17.69 15.75 -6.42
CA PRO A 570 17.04 14.76 -5.57
C PRO A 570 16.87 13.42 -6.27
N TYR A 571 17.20 12.34 -5.55
CA TYR A 571 17.11 10.95 -5.99
C TYR A 571 18.13 10.49 -7.06
N SER A 572 18.84 11.41 -7.72
CA SER A 572 19.88 11.06 -8.72
C SER A 572 21.00 10.17 -8.16
N TYR A 573 21.23 10.22 -6.86
CA TYR A 573 22.23 9.40 -6.15
C TYR A 573 21.90 7.90 -6.13
N ARG A 574 20.65 7.49 -6.42
CA ARG A 574 20.19 6.10 -6.25
C ARG A 574 20.86 5.10 -7.19
N ILE A 575 21.24 5.51 -8.40
CA ILE A 575 22.02 4.64 -9.31
C ILE A 575 23.42 4.39 -8.74
N ALA A 576 24.09 5.45 -8.29
CA ALA A 576 25.39 5.33 -7.65
C ALA A 576 25.31 4.52 -6.34
N LEU A 577 24.21 4.65 -5.60
CA LEU A 577 23.95 3.85 -4.41
C LEU A 577 23.90 2.36 -4.75
N MET A 578 23.14 1.95 -5.75
CA MET A 578 23.06 0.57 -6.21
C MET A 578 24.42 0.03 -6.66
N ALA A 579 25.19 0.82 -7.40
CA ALA A 579 26.55 0.43 -7.80
C ALA A 579 27.49 0.31 -6.58
N ASN A 580 27.38 1.21 -5.60
CA ASN A 580 28.19 1.15 -4.38
C ASN A 580 27.86 -0.10 -3.55
N GLN A 581 26.62 -0.56 -3.52
CA GLN A 581 26.26 -1.81 -2.85
C GLN A 581 26.98 -3.02 -3.45
N VAL A 582 27.12 -3.06 -4.79
CA VAL A 582 27.92 -4.07 -5.50
C VAL A 582 29.38 -3.98 -5.11
N LYS A 583 29.98 -2.77 -5.12
CA LYS A 583 31.38 -2.57 -4.71
C LYS A 583 31.63 -2.96 -3.26
N GLU A 584 30.73 -2.62 -2.34
CA GLU A 584 30.85 -2.94 -0.92
C GLU A 584 30.84 -4.44 -0.68
N MET A 585 30.03 -5.21 -1.44
CA MET A 585 29.96 -6.67 -1.28
C MET A 585 31.07 -7.40 -2.06
N PHE A 586 31.38 -6.98 -3.28
CA PHE A 586 32.21 -7.74 -4.22
C PHE A 586 33.54 -7.06 -4.60
N GLY A 587 33.79 -5.83 -4.16
CA GLY A 587 35.06 -5.11 -4.37
C GLY A 587 35.25 -4.51 -5.76
N GLU A 588 34.54 -5.02 -6.76
CA GLU A 588 34.58 -4.53 -8.14
C GLU A 588 33.17 -4.38 -8.73
N LEU A 589 33.06 -3.65 -9.85
CA LEU A 589 31.84 -3.58 -10.65
C LEU A 589 32.03 -4.42 -11.92
N PRO A 590 30.98 -5.14 -12.36
CA PRO A 590 30.96 -5.69 -13.71
C PRO A 590 31.07 -4.60 -14.80
N ASP A 591 31.60 -4.98 -15.95
CA ASP A 591 31.93 -4.08 -17.07
C ASP A 591 30.82 -3.96 -18.13
N ASN A 592 29.76 -4.76 -18.01
CA ASN A 592 28.63 -4.79 -18.92
C ASN A 592 27.29 -4.88 -18.17
N LEU A 593 26.21 -4.46 -18.83
CA LEU A 593 24.87 -4.38 -18.25
C LEU A 593 24.36 -5.74 -17.73
N TYR A 594 24.55 -6.81 -18.49
CA TYR A 594 24.05 -8.14 -18.12
C TYR A 594 24.62 -8.59 -16.78
N GLU A 595 25.94 -8.59 -16.65
CA GLU A 595 26.61 -8.99 -15.41
C GLU A 595 26.36 -7.99 -14.28
N PHE A 596 26.28 -6.68 -14.57
CA PHE A 596 25.95 -5.67 -13.55
C PHE A 596 24.56 -5.89 -12.96
N ALA A 597 23.55 -6.11 -13.82
CA ALA A 597 22.19 -6.37 -13.38
C ALA A 597 22.11 -7.65 -12.52
N LEU A 598 22.79 -8.71 -12.95
CA LEU A 598 22.81 -9.99 -12.24
C LEU A 598 23.48 -9.88 -10.86
N VAL A 599 24.68 -9.29 -10.82
CA VAL A 599 25.45 -9.13 -9.58
C VAL A 599 24.75 -8.16 -8.62
N SER A 600 24.11 -7.10 -9.13
CA SER A 600 23.26 -6.23 -8.30
C SER A 600 22.12 -7.00 -7.63
N GLN A 601 21.47 -7.93 -8.34
CA GLN A 601 20.43 -8.78 -7.76
C GLN A 601 20.98 -9.76 -6.71
N PHE A 602 22.23 -10.23 -6.81
CA PHE A 602 22.86 -11.02 -5.75
C PHE A 602 22.93 -10.25 -4.44
N VAL A 603 23.36 -8.99 -4.50
CA VAL A 603 23.43 -8.13 -3.29
C VAL A 603 22.04 -7.89 -2.72
N GLN A 604 21.06 -7.56 -3.56
CA GLN A 604 19.68 -7.33 -3.11
C GLN A 604 19.11 -8.59 -2.43
N ALA A 605 19.34 -9.76 -3.02
CA ALA A 605 18.82 -11.03 -2.52
C ALA A 605 19.37 -11.38 -1.13
N GLU A 606 20.69 -11.26 -0.93
CA GLU A 606 21.31 -11.49 0.37
C GLU A 606 20.87 -10.45 1.42
N ALA A 607 20.76 -9.17 1.04
CA ALA A 607 20.33 -8.11 1.94
C ALA A 607 18.89 -8.33 2.42
N LYS A 608 17.96 -8.57 1.49
CA LYS A 608 16.54 -8.80 1.80
C LYS A 608 16.32 -10.05 2.63
N LYS A 609 17.00 -11.14 2.27
CA LYS A 609 17.05 -12.37 3.07
C LYS A 609 17.51 -12.09 4.50
N TYR A 610 18.64 -11.40 4.66
CA TYR A 610 19.18 -11.06 5.97
C TYR A 610 18.18 -10.24 6.78
N PHE A 611 17.54 -9.24 6.18
CA PHE A 611 16.53 -8.43 6.86
C PHE A 611 15.36 -9.25 7.37
N VAL A 612 14.84 -10.19 6.58
CA VAL A 612 13.74 -11.07 7.03
C VAL A 612 14.21 -11.99 8.15
N GLU A 613 15.32 -12.70 7.97
CA GLU A 613 15.82 -13.69 8.93
C GLU A 613 16.17 -13.05 10.27
N ARG A 614 16.75 -11.85 10.25
CA ARG A 614 17.14 -11.09 11.43
C ARG A 614 15.99 -10.83 12.40
N PHE A 615 14.78 -10.64 11.89
CA PHE A 615 13.60 -10.51 12.74
C PHE A 615 13.10 -11.89 13.19
N ARG A 616 13.10 -12.89 12.30
CA ARG A 616 12.59 -14.24 12.60
C ARG A 616 13.42 -14.99 13.64
N PHE A 617 14.75 -14.98 13.57
CA PHE A 617 15.58 -15.71 14.56
C PHE A 617 15.59 -15.07 15.95
N LYS A 618 15.02 -13.87 16.11
CA LYS A 618 14.77 -13.23 17.42
C LYS A 618 13.30 -13.29 17.84
N LYS A 619 12.45 -14.07 17.19
CA LYS A 619 11.06 -14.32 17.65
C LYS A 619 11.07 -14.87 19.09
N PRO A 620 10.29 -14.34 20.04
CA PRO A 620 9.27 -13.29 19.90
C PRO A 620 9.74 -11.88 20.28
N GLN A 621 11.02 -11.68 20.64
CA GLN A 621 11.55 -10.35 21.00
C GLN A 621 11.38 -9.37 19.84
N ARG A 622 11.64 -9.83 18.62
CA ARG A 622 11.21 -9.15 17.39
C ARG A 622 9.92 -9.79 16.90
N SER A 623 9.00 -8.96 16.43
CA SER A 623 7.62 -9.35 16.14
C SER A 623 7.22 -9.16 14.68
N GLY A 624 8.04 -8.51 13.88
CA GLY A 624 7.80 -8.48 12.45
C GLY A 624 8.65 -7.51 11.65
N VAL A 625 8.57 -7.68 10.34
CA VAL A 625 9.24 -6.87 9.34
C VAL A 625 8.33 -6.67 8.15
N ILE A 626 8.23 -5.42 7.70
CA ILE A 626 7.57 -5.00 6.47
C ILE A 626 8.66 -4.36 5.60
N TRP A 627 9.06 -5.08 4.55
CA TRP A 627 10.15 -4.66 3.68
C TRP A 627 9.64 -3.89 2.45
N TRP A 628 10.50 -3.05 1.86
CA TRP A 628 10.14 -2.21 0.71
C TRP A 628 10.69 -2.76 -0.61
N ASN A 629 9.92 -3.09 -1.64
CA ASN A 629 8.48 -3.28 -1.76
C ASN A 629 8.24 -4.42 -2.77
N ILE A 630 7.01 -4.91 -2.93
CA ILE A 630 6.75 -6.10 -3.76
C ILE A 630 7.03 -5.88 -5.25
N CYS A 631 6.44 -4.85 -5.85
CA CYS A 631 6.43 -4.62 -7.30
C CYS A 631 6.51 -3.13 -7.63
N ASP A 632 7.19 -2.77 -8.72
CA ASP A 632 7.28 -1.40 -9.20
C ASP A 632 5.99 -0.91 -9.90
N GLY A 633 5.58 0.32 -9.59
CA GLY A 633 4.47 1.01 -10.25
C GLY A 633 4.84 1.71 -11.57
N TRP A 634 6.11 1.73 -11.95
CA TRP A 634 6.57 2.19 -13.27
C TRP A 634 7.94 1.56 -13.58
N PRO A 635 8.42 1.52 -14.84
CA PRO A 635 9.74 0.96 -15.14
C PRO A 635 10.85 1.77 -14.48
N GLN A 636 11.60 1.18 -13.54
CA GLN A 636 12.61 1.93 -12.77
C GLN A 636 13.70 1.05 -12.13
N PHE A 637 14.73 1.71 -11.62
CA PHE A 637 15.76 1.15 -10.74
C PHE A 637 15.39 1.40 -9.27
N SER A 638 14.95 0.36 -8.56
CA SER A 638 14.38 0.50 -7.21
C SER A 638 14.73 -0.64 -6.26
N ASP A 639 14.17 -0.57 -5.05
CA ASP A 639 14.20 -1.59 -4.01
C ASP A 639 13.18 -2.72 -4.25
N ALA A 640 12.30 -2.63 -5.27
CA ALA A 640 11.27 -3.63 -5.51
C ALA A 640 11.87 -5.00 -5.83
N VAL A 641 11.18 -6.09 -5.48
CA VAL A 641 11.64 -7.47 -5.72
C VAL A 641 11.02 -8.10 -6.97
N VAL A 642 10.03 -7.44 -7.55
CA VAL A 642 9.46 -7.70 -8.87
C VAL A 642 9.48 -6.38 -9.64
N ASP A 643 9.99 -6.39 -10.88
CA ASP A 643 9.95 -5.18 -11.70
C ASP A 643 8.56 -4.92 -12.31
N TYR A 644 8.40 -3.76 -12.95
CA TYR A 644 7.14 -3.33 -13.55
C TYR A 644 6.54 -4.36 -14.52
N TYR A 645 7.36 -5.15 -15.21
CA TYR A 645 6.92 -6.14 -16.19
C TYR A 645 6.67 -7.53 -15.56
N TYR A 646 6.49 -7.61 -14.25
CA TYR A 646 6.28 -8.84 -13.48
C TYR A 646 7.49 -9.79 -13.48
N THR A 647 8.68 -9.30 -13.84
CA THR A 647 9.88 -10.13 -13.79
C THR A 647 10.38 -10.19 -12.35
N LYS A 648 10.34 -11.40 -11.76
CA LYS A 648 10.80 -11.65 -10.40
C LYS A 648 12.33 -11.54 -10.35
N LYS A 649 12.85 -10.65 -9.48
CA LYS A 649 14.28 -10.54 -9.18
C LYS A 649 14.70 -11.69 -8.26
N LEU A 650 16.00 -11.97 -8.15
CA LEU A 650 16.50 -13.04 -7.28
C LEU A 650 16.07 -12.87 -5.80
N ALA A 651 15.91 -11.62 -5.34
CA ALA A 651 15.42 -11.33 -4.00
C ALA A 651 14.04 -11.95 -3.72
N TYR A 652 13.18 -12.12 -4.73
CA TYR A 652 11.88 -12.77 -4.60
C TYR A 652 12.01 -14.21 -4.07
N SER A 653 12.87 -15.02 -4.71
CA SER A 653 13.04 -16.43 -4.33
C SER A 653 13.74 -16.57 -2.98
N TYR A 654 14.67 -15.68 -2.67
CA TYR A 654 15.36 -15.63 -1.38
C TYR A 654 14.41 -15.31 -0.23
N ILE A 655 13.59 -14.27 -0.36
CA ILE A 655 12.56 -13.93 0.63
C ILE A 655 11.58 -15.09 0.77
N LYS A 656 11.10 -15.68 -0.34
CA LYS A 656 10.17 -16.81 -0.30
C LYS A 656 10.70 -17.99 0.50
N ARG A 657 12.00 -18.31 0.38
CA ARG A 657 12.65 -19.34 1.21
C ARG A 657 12.74 -18.91 2.68
N SER A 658 13.15 -17.68 2.94
CA SER A 658 13.28 -17.14 4.30
C SER A 658 11.95 -16.85 5.00
N GLN A 659 10.82 -16.86 4.28
CA GLN A 659 9.47 -16.70 4.83
C GLN A 659 8.68 -18.02 4.93
N GLN A 660 9.31 -19.17 4.62
CA GLN A 660 8.65 -20.47 4.82
C GLN A 660 8.21 -20.63 6.29
N PRO A 661 7.00 -21.16 6.55
CA PRO A 661 6.47 -21.27 7.92
C PRO A 661 7.42 -21.99 8.88
N LEU A 662 8.06 -23.06 8.41
CA LEU A 662 9.19 -23.71 9.09
C LEU A 662 10.46 -23.39 8.32
N CYS A 663 11.42 -22.72 8.94
CA CYS A 663 12.67 -22.33 8.30
C CYS A 663 13.85 -22.44 9.27
N LEU A 664 14.99 -22.92 8.77
CA LEU A 664 16.26 -22.91 9.50
C LEU A 664 17.17 -21.84 8.91
N MET A 665 17.76 -21.03 9.78
CA MET A 665 18.56 -19.85 9.45
C MET A 665 19.72 -19.70 10.42
N VAL A 666 20.67 -18.80 10.13
CA VAL A 666 21.84 -18.57 10.99
C VAL A 666 21.68 -17.25 11.72
N ASP A 667 21.68 -17.30 13.05
CA ASP A 667 21.87 -16.13 13.90
C ASP A 667 23.36 -15.81 13.95
N ASP A 668 23.71 -14.62 13.46
CA ASP A 668 25.07 -14.09 13.45
C ASP A 668 25.22 -12.80 14.26
N GLU A 669 24.23 -12.45 15.09
CA GLU A 669 24.27 -11.24 15.92
C GLU A 669 25.20 -11.38 17.13
N GLY A 670 25.39 -12.60 17.63
CA GLY A 670 26.30 -12.91 18.74
C GLY A 670 27.75 -13.14 18.31
N ASP A 671 28.57 -13.59 19.27
CA ASP A 671 29.98 -13.94 19.05
C ASP A 671 30.15 -15.28 18.32
N GLU A 672 29.13 -16.13 18.34
CA GLU A 672 29.11 -17.44 17.70
C GLU A 672 28.02 -17.50 16.62
N LEU A 673 28.27 -18.27 15.56
CA LEU A 673 27.24 -18.60 14.58
C LEU A 673 26.37 -19.73 15.10
N VAL A 674 25.06 -19.51 15.11
CA VAL A 674 24.10 -20.48 15.62
C VAL A 674 23.05 -20.77 14.56
N LEU A 675 22.86 -22.06 14.25
CA LEU A 675 21.72 -22.52 13.48
C LEU A 675 20.47 -22.42 14.35
N VAL A 676 19.48 -21.68 13.89
CA VAL A 676 18.22 -21.43 14.59
C VAL A 676 17.06 -21.93 13.74
N GLY A 677 16.15 -22.69 14.35
CA GLY A 677 14.87 -23.06 13.77
C GLY A 677 13.78 -22.06 14.17
N VAL A 678 12.99 -21.62 13.19
CA VAL A 678 11.79 -20.80 13.40
C VAL A 678 10.57 -21.56 12.85
N ASN A 679 9.50 -21.58 13.64
CA ASN A 679 8.25 -22.25 13.30
C ASN A 679 7.06 -21.31 13.53
N ASP A 680 6.43 -20.93 12.42
CA ASP A 680 5.22 -20.13 12.34
C ASP A 680 3.99 -20.98 11.97
N THR A 681 4.09 -22.31 12.09
CA THR A 681 2.94 -23.21 12.02
C THR A 681 2.18 -23.26 13.36
N LEU A 682 1.09 -24.03 13.42
CA LEU A 682 0.25 -24.17 14.60
C LEU A 682 0.68 -25.30 15.56
N LYS A 683 1.76 -26.03 15.23
CA LYS A 683 2.21 -27.17 16.04
C LYS A 683 3.73 -27.28 16.10
N ASP A 684 4.21 -27.77 17.23
CA ASP A 684 5.61 -28.13 17.40
C ASP A 684 6.01 -29.18 16.34
N THR A 685 7.22 -29.01 15.83
CA THR A 685 7.68 -29.77 14.65
C THR A 685 9.08 -30.30 14.88
N GLU A 686 9.29 -31.59 14.63
CA GLU A 686 10.62 -32.20 14.63
C GLU A 686 11.32 -31.98 13.29
N VAL A 687 12.60 -31.62 13.33
CA VAL A 687 13.41 -31.38 12.14
C VAL A 687 14.68 -32.22 12.20
N GLU A 688 15.04 -32.80 11.06
CA GLU A 688 16.39 -33.32 10.79
C GLU A 688 17.08 -32.36 9.84
N PHE A 689 18.31 -31.97 10.12
CA PHE A 689 19.01 -30.95 9.35
C PHE A 689 20.46 -31.31 9.02
N THR A 690 20.95 -30.74 7.92
CA THR A 690 22.36 -30.72 7.56
C THR A 690 22.78 -29.32 7.14
N VAL A 691 24.03 -28.96 7.45
CA VAL A 691 24.69 -27.74 7.00
C VAL A 691 25.97 -28.15 6.30
N LYS A 692 26.12 -27.77 5.03
CA LYS A 692 27.26 -28.15 4.17
C LYS A 692 27.92 -26.92 3.58
N SER A 693 29.21 -27.01 3.30
CA SER A 693 29.93 -26.03 2.48
C SER A 693 29.47 -26.10 1.03
N ALA A 694 29.16 -24.97 0.41
CA ALA A 694 28.86 -24.90 -1.03
C ALA A 694 30.12 -25.10 -1.88
N GLU A 695 31.28 -24.73 -1.35
CA GLU A 695 32.57 -24.88 -2.02
C GLU A 695 32.89 -26.34 -2.33
N ASP A 696 33.03 -27.16 -1.29
CA ASP A 696 33.58 -28.51 -1.38
C ASP A 696 32.58 -29.61 -0.97
N GLY A 697 31.37 -29.24 -0.55
CA GLY A 697 30.34 -30.18 -0.09
C GLY A 697 30.60 -30.75 1.30
N ARG A 698 31.64 -30.28 2.02
CA ARG A 698 31.99 -30.76 3.35
C ARG A 698 30.84 -30.52 4.33
N MET A 699 30.50 -31.55 5.09
CA MET A 699 29.53 -31.44 6.19
C MET A 699 30.10 -30.57 7.31
N ILE A 700 29.41 -29.49 7.64
CA ILE A 700 29.78 -28.55 8.70
C ILE A 700 29.13 -28.97 10.01
N THR A 701 27.82 -29.26 9.98
CA THR A 701 27.08 -29.81 11.12
C THR A 701 25.83 -30.52 10.63
N TYR A 702 25.30 -31.44 11.44
CA TYR A 702 24.04 -32.13 11.19
C TYR A 702 23.40 -32.50 12.53
N GLY A 703 22.10 -32.72 12.54
CA GLY A 703 21.41 -33.09 13.77
C GLY A 703 19.92 -33.22 13.62
N LYS A 704 19.26 -33.38 14.77
CA LYS A 704 17.81 -33.37 14.90
C LYS A 704 17.43 -32.45 16.05
N GLY A 705 16.25 -31.84 15.99
CA GLY A 705 15.71 -31.04 17.07
C GLY A 705 14.22 -30.79 16.93
N THR A 706 13.61 -30.26 17.99
CA THR A 706 12.20 -29.85 17.98
C THR A 706 12.13 -28.34 17.92
N VAL A 707 11.42 -27.81 16.92
CA VAL A 707 11.17 -26.37 16.76
C VAL A 707 9.74 -26.06 17.19
N GLY A 708 9.60 -25.43 18.35
CA GLY A 708 8.31 -25.01 18.87
C GLY A 708 7.79 -23.72 18.21
N THR A 709 6.50 -23.44 18.39
CA THR A 709 5.81 -22.31 17.72
C THR A 709 6.05 -20.94 18.37
N GLU A 710 6.35 -20.93 19.67
CA GLU A 710 6.35 -19.71 20.50
C GLU A 710 7.60 -18.83 20.31
N LYS A 711 8.74 -19.43 19.98
CA LYS A 711 10.03 -18.73 19.89
C LYS A 711 10.99 -19.42 18.93
N ALA A 712 11.98 -18.67 18.46
CA ALA A 712 13.10 -19.24 17.72
C ALA A 712 13.94 -20.18 18.62
N ILE A 713 14.38 -21.31 18.08
CA ILE A 713 15.08 -22.36 18.83
C ILE A 713 16.51 -22.54 18.30
N PRO A 714 17.55 -22.33 19.11
CA PRO A 714 18.91 -22.73 18.79
C PRO A 714 19.01 -24.25 18.60
N LEU A 715 19.50 -24.71 17.45
CA LEU A 715 19.60 -26.12 17.09
C LEU A 715 21.05 -26.63 17.15
N ALA A 716 22.00 -25.85 16.66
CA ALA A 716 23.42 -26.22 16.67
C ALA A 716 24.32 -24.99 16.57
N LYS A 717 25.51 -25.07 17.15
CA LYS A 717 26.59 -24.14 16.83
C LYS A 717 27.17 -24.48 15.46
N ILE A 718 27.47 -23.47 14.66
CA ILE A 718 28.13 -23.62 13.37
C ILE A 718 29.60 -23.22 13.54
N PRO A 719 30.56 -24.15 13.39
CA PRO A 719 31.97 -23.81 13.42
C PRO A 719 32.29 -22.81 12.30
N ALA A 720 32.86 -21.67 12.68
CA ALA A 720 33.34 -20.64 11.75
C ALA A 720 34.55 -21.19 10.97
N PRO A 721 34.47 -21.36 9.63
CA PRO A 721 35.63 -21.78 8.83
C PRO A 721 36.66 -20.66 8.66
N ASP A 722 37.88 -21.02 8.28
CA ASP A 722 39.00 -20.08 8.07
C ASP A 722 38.87 -19.26 6.77
N LYS A 723 37.97 -19.67 5.86
CA LYS A 723 37.78 -19.06 4.54
C LYS A 723 36.32 -18.65 4.35
N GLN A 724 36.09 -17.66 3.47
CA GLN A 724 34.76 -17.32 2.98
C GLN A 724 34.10 -18.54 2.33
N ASP A 725 32.80 -18.69 2.55
CA ASP A 725 32.01 -19.83 2.07
C ASP A 725 30.52 -19.46 2.01
N MET A 726 29.73 -20.27 1.31
CA MET A 726 28.28 -20.26 1.42
C MET A 726 27.84 -21.56 2.07
N PHE A 727 27.08 -21.48 3.16
CA PHE A 727 26.51 -22.65 3.80
C PHE A 727 25.18 -23.01 3.14
N ILE A 728 25.03 -24.29 2.79
CA ILE A 728 23.78 -24.88 2.33
C ILE A 728 23.13 -25.57 3.51
N ILE A 729 21.96 -25.07 3.92
CA ILE A 729 21.18 -25.53 5.07
C ILE A 729 19.99 -26.29 4.52
N GLU A 730 19.91 -27.58 4.78
CA GLU A 730 18.80 -28.44 4.34
C GLU A 730 18.12 -29.04 5.57
N TRP A 731 16.80 -29.15 5.54
CA TRP A 731 16.05 -29.83 6.58
C TRP A 731 14.86 -30.63 6.03
N SER A 732 14.42 -31.59 6.84
CA SER A 732 13.18 -32.33 6.63
C SER A 732 12.38 -32.44 7.91
N SER A 733 11.06 -32.37 7.79
CA SER A 733 10.10 -32.69 8.84
C SER A 733 8.95 -33.50 8.27
N GLY A 734 8.92 -34.81 8.58
CA GLY A 734 8.01 -35.73 7.90
C GLY A 734 8.23 -35.69 6.37
N GLU A 735 7.19 -35.30 5.64
CA GLU A 735 7.24 -35.13 4.18
C GLU A 735 7.72 -33.73 3.73
N GLN A 736 7.68 -32.74 4.63
CA GLN A 736 8.13 -31.38 4.33
C GLN A 736 9.65 -31.36 4.23
N LYS A 737 10.19 -30.75 3.17
CA LYS A 737 11.61 -30.47 3.00
C LYS A 737 11.81 -28.98 2.78
N GLY A 738 12.93 -28.44 3.25
CA GLY A 738 13.30 -27.06 3.02
C GLY A 738 14.79 -26.90 2.85
N MET A 739 15.16 -25.78 2.23
CA MET A 739 16.54 -25.39 2.01
C MET A 739 16.65 -23.88 2.21
N ASN A 740 17.77 -23.47 2.80
CA ASN A 740 18.17 -22.09 2.95
C ASN A 740 19.69 -21.96 2.81
N THR A 741 20.21 -20.75 2.70
CA THR A 741 21.65 -20.50 2.61
C THR A 741 22.16 -19.54 3.67
N TYR A 742 23.47 -19.46 3.85
CA TYR A 742 24.09 -18.38 4.61
C TYR A 742 25.46 -18.04 4.04
N LEU A 743 25.65 -16.80 3.59
CA LEU A 743 26.95 -16.32 3.13
C LEU A 743 27.85 -15.97 4.34
N TYR A 744 28.92 -16.74 4.52
CA TYR A 744 29.87 -16.62 5.62
C TYR A 744 31.16 -15.91 5.20
N GLY A 745 31.61 -14.99 6.05
CA GLY A 745 32.83 -14.21 5.88
C GLY A 745 32.57 -12.71 5.92
N GLN A 746 33.65 -11.94 5.74
CA GLN A 746 33.58 -10.48 5.59
C GLN A 746 33.81 -10.11 4.12
N PRO A 747 33.14 -9.06 3.60
CA PRO A 747 33.40 -8.58 2.25
C PRO A 747 34.84 -8.05 2.13
N THR A 748 35.43 -8.02 0.94
CA THR A 748 34.79 -8.29 -0.36
C THR A 748 34.80 -9.77 -0.73
N PHE A 749 33.73 -10.26 -1.37
CA PHE A 749 33.60 -11.60 -1.94
C PHE A 749 33.92 -11.59 -3.44
N ASP A 750 34.26 -12.74 -4.04
CA ASP A 750 34.32 -12.88 -5.50
C ASP A 750 32.91 -13.21 -6.03
N TYR A 751 32.34 -12.32 -6.86
CA TYR A 751 30.99 -12.53 -7.40
C TYR A 751 30.91 -13.71 -8.38
N ARG A 752 32.01 -14.06 -9.05
CA ARG A 752 32.05 -15.23 -9.95
C ARG A 752 31.94 -16.51 -9.14
N LYS A 753 32.64 -16.55 -8.01
CA LYS A 753 32.54 -17.64 -7.05
C LYS A 753 31.14 -17.74 -6.43
N TYR A 754 30.54 -16.61 -6.08
CA TYR A 754 29.15 -16.56 -5.62
C TYR A 754 28.19 -17.15 -6.66
N LYS A 755 28.35 -16.76 -7.94
CA LYS A 755 27.58 -17.28 -9.07
C LYS A 755 27.74 -18.81 -9.21
N GLU A 756 28.97 -19.31 -9.16
CA GLU A 756 29.25 -20.75 -9.19
C GLU A 756 28.53 -21.51 -8.07
N TRP A 757 28.54 -20.99 -6.84
CA TRP A 757 27.84 -21.61 -5.71
C TRP A 757 26.34 -21.69 -5.92
N ILE A 758 25.70 -20.59 -6.34
CA ILE A 758 24.23 -20.58 -6.54
C ILE A 758 23.82 -21.44 -7.75
N GLU A 759 24.62 -21.50 -8.81
CA GLU A 759 24.35 -22.36 -9.98
C GLU A 759 24.47 -23.84 -9.61
N LYS A 760 25.57 -24.23 -8.94
CA LYS A 760 25.83 -25.60 -8.48
C LYS A 760 24.72 -26.16 -7.59
N HIS A 761 24.08 -25.29 -6.82
CA HIS A 761 23.03 -25.65 -5.86
C HIS A 761 21.61 -25.31 -6.32
N HIS A 762 21.41 -24.98 -7.61
CA HIS A 762 20.10 -24.68 -8.20
C HIS A 762 19.35 -23.53 -7.51
N LEU A 763 20.07 -22.53 -7.04
CA LEU A 763 19.56 -21.34 -6.36
C LEU A 763 19.37 -20.15 -7.29
N LEU A 764 19.91 -20.22 -8.51
CA LEU A 764 19.77 -19.19 -9.54
C LEU A 764 18.39 -19.28 -10.22
N GLU A 765 17.37 -18.74 -9.54
CA GLU A 765 16.01 -18.58 -10.07
C GLU A 765 15.78 -17.12 -10.50
N VAL A 766 16.45 -16.70 -11.57
CA VAL A 766 16.33 -15.32 -12.08
C VAL A 766 15.74 -15.34 -13.49
N TYR A 767 14.70 -14.55 -13.70
CA TYR A 767 13.98 -14.45 -14.96
C TYR A 767 14.46 -13.23 -15.75
N GLY A 768 14.42 -13.30 -17.09
CA GLY A 768 14.78 -12.17 -17.95
C GLY A 768 16.29 -11.89 -18.04
N PHE A 769 17.12 -12.90 -17.78
CA PHE A 769 18.55 -12.95 -18.04
C PHE A 769 18.80 -13.96 -19.16
#